data_AF-A0A7X3PZP0-F1
#
_entry.id   AF-A0A7X3PZP0-F1
#
_cell.length_a   1.000
_cell.length_b   1.000
_cell.length_c   1.000
_cell.angle_alpha   90.00
_cell.angle_beta   90.00
_cell.angle_gamma   90.00
#
_symmetry.space_group_name_H-M   'P 1'
#
loop_
_entity.id
_entity.type
_entity.pdbx_description
1 polymer ?
#
loop_
_entity_poly.entity_id
_entity_poly.type
_entity_poly.pdbx_seq_one_letter_code
_entity_poly.pdbx_strand_id
1 'polypeptide(L)'
;MYKTIYIPVDNSDHSNMAVDLGVRLAQEFGSKIVGSHVYAAKMHDKRFKQMEAGLPEEYHDEKELDRQRKIHDSLITRGLQIITDSYLDYVDQRCTESNLPLERRSLEGRNWKVLAEDINTNAYDLTIMGSLGVGAVKDSVIGSNTERVLRRVRNSDMFIVKDLKPMNGGKIVVAVDGSPYSFGGLKTGLALGKVLNKPVEAISAFDPYFHYAAFHSISGVLNEEAGKVFRFKEQEKLHEEVIDSGLAKIYQSHLDISREVAQEEGSDIRTTLLDGKVFEKVLQYVRKEQPWLLIVGRIGVHSDDDMDIGSNTENLLRAASCNILISNKKFVPPIDTQAEYTIAWTEEALLRMEKVPVFARGVAKTAIHRYAIEKGHTIISNSVVDDAVGDILPKGAMDAMKALGGQLDEAGIDRDRMQADDAVAQDLMGSTLSGMVNQVVEEKEPVANSAVSPSTQSYLDRMAQPYYVCNGCGYIGKGAQPVKCPICGGTGDGFKTVDKSVFDAAAKQEGVLETQLAYDDVPMQWTKDAKEAIRAVPAGFQRRRAKAKIEKSARKLGMTTITLEYASPMIDEAANEDYTPIFANKEAEMEQPAPQPNGPTPDSPYDWDPEALKRLERAPEGFMRDCTRALIIKHADKLGTTRITIDVANEGIEQAKQTMEEAMKSGNVKDIIAKLTGAGAQQ
;
A
#
# COMPACT_ATOMS: atom_id res chain seq x y z
N MET A 1 1.40 -17.36 17.95
CA MET A 1 1.65 -16.88 16.58
C MET A 1 0.47 -16.06 16.08
N TYR A 2 -0.70 -16.69 15.93
CA TYR A 2 -1.98 -16.02 15.82
C TYR A 2 -2.53 -15.77 17.23
N LYS A 3 -3.13 -14.60 17.50
CA LYS A 3 -3.78 -14.29 18.79
C LYS A 3 -5.29 -14.34 18.66
N THR A 4 -5.81 -14.01 17.48
CA THR A 4 -7.21 -13.98 17.11
C THR A 4 -7.43 -14.80 15.84
N ILE A 5 -8.39 -15.74 15.90
CA ILE A 5 -8.78 -16.60 14.79
C ILE A 5 -10.26 -16.33 14.48
N TYR A 6 -10.53 -15.80 13.29
CA TYR A 6 -11.86 -15.48 12.81
C TYR A 6 -12.44 -16.63 11.97
N ILE A 7 -13.65 -17.06 12.29
CA ILE A 7 -14.30 -18.22 11.65
C ILE A 7 -15.75 -17.86 11.28
N PRO A 8 -16.01 -17.46 10.02
CA PRO A 8 -17.36 -17.29 9.54
C PRO A 8 -18.00 -18.65 9.24
N VAL A 9 -19.15 -18.92 9.84
CA VAL A 9 -19.89 -20.19 9.72
C VAL A 9 -21.15 -20.04 8.88
N ASP A 10 -21.56 -21.10 8.18
CA ASP A 10 -22.85 -21.19 7.50
C ASP A 10 -23.53 -22.56 7.65
N ASN A 11 -22.99 -23.41 8.54
CA ASN A 11 -23.39 -24.81 8.76
C ASN A 11 -23.20 -25.74 7.54
N SER A 12 -22.39 -25.34 6.55
CA SER A 12 -21.84 -26.29 5.58
C SER A 12 -20.74 -27.14 6.20
N ASP A 13 -20.51 -28.34 5.64
CA ASP A 13 -19.43 -29.24 6.07
C ASP A 13 -18.05 -28.56 6.09
N HIS A 14 -17.77 -27.71 5.09
CA HIS A 14 -16.51 -26.96 5.02
C HIS A 14 -16.41 -25.89 6.11
N SER A 15 -17.52 -25.23 6.47
CA SER A 15 -17.53 -24.28 7.59
C SER A 15 -17.41 -24.99 8.94
N ASN A 16 -18.02 -26.17 9.10
CA ASN A 16 -17.94 -26.97 10.32
C ASN A 16 -16.53 -27.54 10.52
N MET A 17 -15.86 -27.99 9.45
CA MET A 17 -14.45 -28.37 9.46
C MET A 17 -13.52 -27.16 9.71
N ALA A 18 -13.90 -25.94 9.29
CA ALA A 18 -13.16 -24.72 9.64
C ALA A 18 -13.25 -24.39 11.15
N VAL A 19 -14.40 -24.64 11.79
CA VAL A 19 -14.53 -24.56 13.26
C VAL A 19 -13.62 -25.58 13.95
N ASP A 20 -13.69 -26.86 13.55
CA ASP A 20 -12.86 -27.93 14.13
C ASP A 20 -11.35 -27.65 14.01
N LEU A 21 -10.91 -27.15 12.85
CA LEU A 21 -9.53 -26.74 12.63
C LEU A 21 -9.15 -25.51 13.47
N GLY A 22 -10.01 -24.49 13.51
CA GLY A 22 -9.76 -23.26 14.25
C GLY A 22 -9.69 -23.46 15.75
N VAL A 23 -10.55 -24.32 16.31
CA VAL A 23 -10.49 -24.77 17.71
C VAL A 23 -9.15 -25.43 18.01
N ARG A 24 -8.69 -26.39 17.18
CA ARG A 24 -7.38 -27.03 17.38
C ARG A 24 -6.22 -26.03 17.31
N LEU A 25 -6.21 -25.14 16.31
CA LEU A 25 -5.16 -24.12 16.19
C LEU A 25 -5.19 -23.13 17.37
N ALA A 26 -6.37 -22.77 17.88
CA ALA A 26 -6.52 -21.90 19.03
C ALA A 26 -6.03 -22.55 20.34
N GLN A 27 -6.25 -23.86 20.53
CA GLN A 27 -5.69 -24.60 21.68
C GLN A 27 -4.16 -24.53 21.70
N GLU A 28 -3.52 -24.82 20.58
CA GLU A 28 -2.06 -24.85 20.47
C GLU A 28 -1.41 -23.46 20.56
N PHE A 29 -2.07 -22.42 20.04
CA PHE A 29 -1.55 -21.05 20.05
C PHE A 29 -2.01 -20.20 21.25
N GLY A 30 -2.92 -20.70 22.08
CA GLY A 30 -3.61 -19.91 23.11
C GLY A 30 -4.45 -18.76 22.52
N SER A 31 -5.02 -18.95 21.32
CA SER A 31 -5.75 -17.90 20.61
C SER A 31 -7.19 -17.76 21.10
N LYS A 32 -7.74 -16.55 20.93
CA LYS A 32 -9.17 -16.28 20.99
C LYS A 32 -9.84 -16.60 19.65
N ILE A 33 -11.02 -17.20 19.69
CA ILE A 33 -11.86 -17.41 18.50
C ILE A 33 -12.90 -16.30 18.40
N VAL A 34 -13.16 -15.87 17.16
CA VAL A 34 -14.26 -14.97 16.81
C VAL A 34 -15.14 -15.71 15.80
N GLY A 35 -16.26 -16.26 16.27
CA GLY A 35 -17.25 -16.93 15.43
C GLY A 35 -18.22 -15.91 14.85
N SER A 36 -18.41 -15.91 13.52
CA SER A 36 -19.32 -14.97 12.87
C SER A 36 -20.31 -15.63 11.92
N HIS A 37 -21.46 -14.99 11.72
CA HIS A 37 -22.38 -15.35 10.65
C HIS A 37 -23.05 -14.07 10.10
N VAL A 38 -23.26 -14.03 8.78
CA VAL A 38 -23.94 -12.91 8.12
C VAL A 38 -25.27 -13.36 7.55
N TYR A 39 -26.36 -12.77 8.03
CA TYR A 39 -27.71 -12.96 7.50
C TYR A 39 -28.18 -11.73 6.71
N ALA A 40 -29.25 -11.89 5.93
CA ALA A 40 -29.61 -10.96 4.85
C ALA A 40 -31.06 -10.43 4.92
N ALA A 41 -31.57 -10.14 6.12
CA ALA A 41 -32.98 -9.81 6.35
C ALA A 41 -33.52 -8.68 5.45
N LYS A 42 -32.89 -7.49 5.45
CA LYS A 42 -33.25 -6.36 4.55
C LYS A 42 -33.27 -6.71 3.06
N MET A 43 -32.44 -7.66 2.61
CA MET A 43 -32.44 -8.08 1.20
C MET A 43 -33.59 -9.05 0.91
N HIS A 44 -33.97 -9.89 1.87
CA HIS A 44 -35.12 -10.78 1.77
C HIS A 44 -36.42 -9.98 1.72
N ASP A 45 -36.61 -9.03 2.64
CA ASP A 45 -37.74 -8.09 2.65
C ASP A 45 -37.88 -7.34 1.31
N LYS A 46 -36.77 -6.81 0.78
CA LYS A 46 -36.80 -6.15 -0.54
C LYS A 46 -37.22 -7.09 -1.68
N ARG A 47 -36.91 -8.38 -1.62
CA ARG A 47 -37.36 -9.35 -2.63
C ARG A 47 -38.82 -9.73 -2.45
N PHE A 48 -39.29 -9.90 -1.21
CA PHE A 48 -40.70 -10.11 -0.91
C PHE A 48 -41.56 -8.99 -1.50
N LYS A 49 -41.20 -7.73 -1.24
CA LYS A 49 -41.89 -6.54 -1.79
C LYS A 49 -41.90 -6.47 -3.32
N GLN A 50 -40.93 -7.09 -3.99
CA GLN A 50 -40.89 -7.17 -5.46
C GLN A 50 -41.73 -8.31 -6.03
N MET A 51 -42.12 -9.28 -5.20
CA MET A 51 -42.98 -10.41 -5.58
C MET A 51 -44.47 -10.11 -5.40
N GLU A 52 -44.83 -9.01 -4.71
CA GLU A 52 -46.22 -8.64 -4.38
C GLU A 52 -47.15 -8.60 -5.59
N ALA A 53 -46.67 -8.11 -6.75
CA ALA A 53 -47.44 -8.05 -8.00
C ALA A 53 -47.66 -9.41 -8.70
N GLY A 54 -47.04 -10.48 -8.19
CA GLY A 54 -47.21 -11.87 -8.65
C GLY A 54 -47.94 -12.75 -7.65
N LEU A 55 -48.54 -12.17 -6.60
CA LEU A 55 -49.37 -12.90 -5.65
C LEU A 55 -50.75 -13.22 -6.26
N PRO A 56 -51.49 -14.21 -5.73
CA PRO A 56 -52.90 -14.40 -6.06
C PRO A 56 -53.73 -13.16 -5.71
N GLU A 57 -54.80 -12.89 -6.48
CA GLU A 57 -55.63 -11.68 -6.34
C GLU A 57 -56.19 -11.45 -4.92
N GLU A 58 -56.42 -12.52 -4.16
CA GLU A 58 -56.87 -12.47 -2.76
C GLU A 58 -55.88 -11.75 -1.82
N TYR A 59 -54.61 -11.61 -2.20
CA TYR A 59 -53.59 -10.86 -1.46
C TYR A 59 -53.31 -9.46 -2.02
N HIS A 60 -53.98 -9.02 -3.10
CA HIS A 60 -53.75 -7.70 -3.68
C HIS A 60 -54.51 -6.56 -2.98
N ASP A 61 -55.34 -6.84 -1.98
CA ASP A 61 -55.92 -5.80 -1.12
C ASP A 61 -54.83 -5.09 -0.31
N GLU A 62 -54.89 -3.76 -0.26
CA GLU A 62 -53.88 -2.91 0.39
C GLU A 62 -53.64 -3.28 1.86
N LYS A 63 -54.70 -3.64 2.61
CA LYS A 63 -54.60 -3.99 4.02
C LYS A 63 -53.98 -5.37 4.22
N GLU A 64 -54.27 -6.32 3.31
CA GLU A 64 -53.67 -7.64 3.35
C GLU A 64 -52.19 -7.57 2.94
N LEU A 65 -51.82 -6.79 1.91
CA LEU A 65 -50.41 -6.53 1.58
C LEU A 65 -49.63 -5.97 2.79
N ASP A 66 -50.15 -4.93 3.45
CA ASP A 66 -49.52 -4.33 4.62
C ASP A 66 -49.43 -5.28 5.83
N ARG A 67 -50.42 -6.15 5.99
CA ARG A 67 -50.41 -7.20 7.00
C ARG A 67 -49.35 -8.27 6.67
N GLN A 68 -49.30 -8.73 5.42
CA GLN A 68 -48.33 -9.71 4.94
C GLN A 68 -46.90 -9.19 5.07
N ARG A 69 -46.63 -7.92 4.69
CA ARG A 69 -45.34 -7.24 4.91
C ARG A 69 -44.90 -7.30 6.39
N LYS A 70 -45.79 -6.94 7.33
CA LYS A 70 -45.50 -6.95 8.78
C LYS A 70 -45.26 -8.36 9.34
N ILE A 71 -46.08 -9.32 8.92
CA ILE A 71 -45.93 -10.74 9.30
C ILE A 71 -44.60 -11.28 8.76
N HIS A 72 -44.33 -11.10 7.47
CA HIS A 72 -43.11 -11.55 6.82
C HIS A 72 -41.85 -10.94 7.43
N ASP A 73 -41.79 -9.61 7.62
CA ASP A 73 -40.62 -8.95 8.21
C ASP A 73 -40.34 -9.48 9.63
N SER A 74 -41.36 -9.55 10.49
CA SER A 74 -41.19 -10.07 11.85
C SER A 74 -40.76 -11.55 11.89
N LEU A 75 -41.38 -12.42 11.07
CA LEU A 75 -41.06 -13.84 11.03
C LEU A 75 -39.67 -14.11 10.42
N ILE A 76 -39.32 -13.46 9.30
CA ILE A 76 -38.05 -13.68 8.62
C ILE A 76 -36.89 -13.03 9.38
N THR A 77 -37.03 -11.79 9.85
CA THR A 77 -35.96 -11.14 10.61
C THR A 77 -35.68 -11.91 11.91
N ARG A 78 -36.72 -12.36 12.64
CA ARG A 78 -36.53 -13.18 13.83
C ARG A 78 -36.03 -14.59 13.51
N GLY A 79 -36.52 -15.21 12.44
CA GLY A 79 -36.10 -16.54 12.00
C GLY A 79 -34.63 -16.59 11.59
N LEU A 80 -34.16 -15.60 10.82
CA LEU A 80 -32.76 -15.48 10.41
C LEU A 80 -31.83 -15.20 11.60
N GLN A 81 -32.28 -14.43 12.60
CA GLN A 81 -31.56 -14.26 13.87
C GLN A 81 -31.44 -15.59 14.62
N ILE A 82 -32.54 -16.35 14.77
CA ILE A 82 -32.52 -17.65 15.45
C ILE A 82 -31.59 -18.65 14.73
N ILE A 83 -31.57 -18.67 13.39
CA ILE A 83 -30.64 -19.49 12.60
C ILE A 83 -29.19 -19.04 12.82
N THR A 84 -28.94 -17.72 12.84
CA THR A 84 -27.63 -17.14 13.15
C THR A 84 -27.13 -17.56 14.53
N ASP A 85 -27.99 -17.46 15.54
CA ASP A 85 -27.67 -17.85 16.90
C ASP A 85 -27.39 -19.36 16.98
N SER A 86 -28.22 -20.19 16.35
CA SER A 86 -28.02 -21.65 16.29
C SER A 86 -26.69 -22.07 15.65
N TYR A 87 -26.25 -21.37 14.60
CA TYR A 87 -24.95 -21.65 13.97
C TYR A 87 -23.78 -21.21 14.85
N LEU A 88 -23.93 -20.14 15.62
CA LEU A 88 -22.93 -19.66 16.56
C LEU A 88 -22.91 -20.50 17.86
N ASP A 89 -24.03 -21.09 18.27
CA ASP A 89 -24.12 -22.03 19.40
C ASP A 89 -23.26 -23.27 19.17
N TYR A 90 -23.14 -23.76 17.93
CA TYR A 90 -22.22 -24.84 17.57
C TYR A 90 -20.75 -24.43 17.80
N VAL A 91 -20.37 -23.20 17.43
CA VAL A 91 -19.03 -22.67 17.70
C VAL A 91 -18.79 -22.54 19.20
N ASP A 92 -19.79 -22.05 19.94
CA ASP A 92 -19.79 -21.88 21.40
C ASP A 92 -19.60 -23.21 22.14
N GLN A 93 -20.31 -24.25 21.70
CA GLN A 93 -20.13 -25.62 22.21
C GLN A 93 -18.67 -26.07 22.03
N ARG A 94 -18.12 -26.02 20.79
CA ARG A 94 -16.76 -26.51 20.53
C ARG A 94 -15.67 -25.68 21.24
N CYS A 95 -15.87 -24.38 21.41
CA CYS A 95 -14.98 -23.51 22.18
C CYS A 95 -15.05 -23.84 23.68
N THR A 96 -16.25 -24.06 24.23
CA THR A 96 -16.48 -24.41 25.64
C THR A 96 -15.91 -25.77 25.99
N GLU A 97 -16.13 -26.79 25.15
CA GLU A 97 -15.51 -28.13 25.26
C GLU A 97 -13.98 -28.07 25.29
N SER A 98 -13.40 -27.03 24.66
CA SER A 98 -11.96 -26.80 24.51
C SER A 98 -11.40 -25.77 25.49
N ASN A 99 -12.23 -25.19 26.37
CA ASN A 99 -11.90 -24.09 27.28
C ASN A 99 -11.23 -22.87 26.60
N LEU A 100 -11.76 -22.47 25.44
CA LEU A 100 -11.26 -21.35 24.64
C LEU A 100 -12.14 -20.09 24.78
N PRO A 101 -11.56 -18.88 24.81
CA PRO A 101 -12.34 -17.65 24.77
C PRO A 101 -12.95 -17.43 23.38
N LEU A 102 -14.28 -17.30 23.34
CA LEU A 102 -15.07 -17.00 22.14
C LEU A 102 -15.63 -15.57 22.17
N GLU A 103 -15.67 -14.94 21.01
CA GLU A 103 -16.52 -13.78 20.72
C GLU A 103 -17.50 -14.14 19.60
N ARG A 104 -18.78 -13.82 19.78
CA ARG A 104 -19.85 -14.08 18.79
C ARG A 104 -20.16 -12.81 18.01
N ARG A 105 -20.21 -12.91 16.66
CA ARG A 105 -20.52 -11.81 15.74
C ARG A 105 -21.72 -12.16 14.85
N SER A 106 -22.90 -11.72 15.26
CA SER A 106 -24.12 -11.73 14.44
C SER A 106 -24.16 -10.47 13.59
N LEU A 107 -24.19 -10.61 12.26
CA LEU A 107 -23.99 -9.51 11.31
C LEU A 107 -25.11 -9.49 10.27
N GLU A 108 -25.62 -8.31 9.91
CA GLU A 108 -26.64 -8.18 8.85
C GLU A 108 -26.06 -7.52 7.59
N GLY A 109 -26.29 -8.11 6.41
CA GLY A 109 -26.11 -7.45 5.13
C GLY A 109 -25.80 -8.39 3.96
N ARG A 110 -24.93 -7.95 3.04
CA ARG A 110 -24.39 -8.82 1.98
C ARG A 110 -23.19 -9.58 2.54
N ASN A 111 -23.33 -10.90 2.69
CA ASN A 111 -22.36 -11.81 3.28
C ASN A 111 -20.89 -11.45 2.99
N TRP A 112 -20.43 -11.58 1.75
CA TRP A 112 -19.03 -11.27 1.40
C TRP A 112 -18.57 -9.85 1.72
N LYS A 113 -19.49 -8.86 1.67
CA LYS A 113 -19.16 -7.45 1.88
C LYS A 113 -18.93 -7.21 3.38
N VAL A 114 -19.90 -7.60 4.21
CA VAL A 114 -19.84 -7.39 5.66
C VAL A 114 -18.75 -8.24 6.29
N LEU A 115 -18.50 -9.47 5.81
CA LEU A 115 -17.34 -10.26 6.23
C LEU A 115 -16.01 -9.54 5.92
N ALA A 116 -15.82 -9.05 4.69
CA ALA A 116 -14.60 -8.36 4.31
C ALA A 116 -14.41 -7.03 5.06
N GLU A 117 -15.50 -6.31 5.37
CA GLU A 117 -15.47 -5.10 6.18
C GLU A 117 -15.12 -5.40 7.65
N ASP A 118 -15.74 -6.42 8.26
CA ASP A 118 -15.47 -6.83 9.65
C ASP A 118 -14.03 -7.34 9.82
N ILE A 119 -13.52 -8.18 8.91
CA ILE A 119 -12.14 -8.68 8.96
C ILE A 119 -11.13 -7.54 8.80
N ASN A 120 -11.32 -6.67 7.80
CA ASN A 120 -10.40 -5.56 7.58
C ASN A 120 -10.45 -4.51 8.72
N THR A 121 -11.61 -4.29 9.35
CA THR A 121 -11.76 -3.31 10.44
C THR A 121 -11.15 -3.78 11.75
N ASN A 122 -11.37 -5.04 12.13
CA ASN A 122 -10.90 -5.57 13.42
C ASN A 122 -9.49 -6.18 13.37
N ALA A 123 -8.92 -6.37 12.17
CA ALA A 123 -7.54 -6.84 11.95
C ALA A 123 -7.20 -8.17 12.65
N TYR A 124 -8.08 -9.17 12.50
CA TYR A 124 -7.84 -10.52 12.99
C TYR A 124 -6.57 -11.12 12.35
N ASP A 125 -5.80 -11.91 13.10
CA ASP A 125 -4.50 -12.40 12.61
C ASP A 125 -4.67 -13.54 11.56
N LEU A 126 -5.69 -14.38 11.73
CA LEU A 126 -6.03 -15.51 10.85
C LEU A 126 -7.54 -15.58 10.63
N THR A 127 -7.94 -15.82 9.40
CA THR A 127 -9.33 -16.09 9.02
C THR A 127 -9.42 -17.48 8.40
N ILE A 128 -10.24 -18.36 8.96
CA ILE A 128 -10.43 -19.73 8.49
C ILE A 128 -11.84 -19.86 7.89
N MET A 129 -11.94 -20.11 6.59
CA MET A 129 -13.21 -20.20 5.88
C MET A 129 -13.38 -21.53 5.16
N GLY A 130 -14.63 -22.00 5.07
CA GLY A 130 -14.97 -23.09 4.16
C GLY A 130 -14.76 -22.70 2.69
N SER A 131 -14.31 -23.65 1.86
CA SER A 131 -14.18 -23.42 0.42
C SER A 131 -15.52 -23.33 -0.29
N LEU A 132 -16.53 -24.07 0.17
CA LEU A 132 -17.89 -24.13 -0.33
C LEU A 132 -18.88 -23.92 0.81
N GLY A 133 -20.03 -23.32 0.53
CA GLY A 133 -21.12 -23.11 1.50
C GLY A 133 -22.34 -23.97 1.20
N VAL A 134 -23.40 -23.82 2.00
CA VAL A 134 -24.62 -24.67 1.92
C VAL A 134 -25.34 -24.69 0.56
N GLY A 135 -25.12 -23.67 -0.29
CA GLY A 135 -25.67 -23.58 -1.64
C GLY A 135 -24.82 -24.22 -2.74
N ALA A 136 -23.83 -25.06 -2.41
CA ALA A 136 -22.95 -25.67 -3.39
C ALA A 136 -23.65 -26.75 -4.23
N VAL A 137 -23.35 -26.75 -5.53
CA VAL A 137 -23.76 -27.77 -6.51
C VAL A 137 -22.55 -28.53 -7.04
N LYS A 138 -22.77 -29.67 -7.72
CA LYS A 138 -21.71 -30.59 -8.18
C LYS A 138 -20.51 -29.94 -8.87
N ASP A 139 -20.74 -28.93 -9.71
CA ASP A 139 -19.70 -28.26 -10.51
C ASP A 139 -19.12 -27.01 -9.81
N SER A 140 -19.35 -26.84 -8.50
CA SER A 140 -18.84 -25.71 -7.71
C SER A 140 -17.35 -25.87 -7.40
N VAL A 141 -16.54 -24.94 -7.92
CA VAL A 141 -15.08 -24.94 -7.71
C VAL A 141 -14.68 -24.21 -6.42
N ILE A 142 -15.32 -23.07 -6.14
CA ILE A 142 -15.08 -22.24 -4.96
C ILE A 142 -16.35 -21.41 -4.66
N GLY A 143 -16.61 -21.17 -3.38
CA GLY A 143 -17.75 -20.39 -2.90
C GLY A 143 -17.60 -18.92 -3.24
N SER A 144 -18.68 -18.31 -3.76
CA SER A 144 -18.69 -16.91 -4.20
C SER A 144 -18.43 -15.92 -3.05
N ASN A 145 -18.81 -16.26 -1.82
CA ASN A 145 -18.46 -15.48 -0.63
C ASN A 145 -16.97 -15.58 -0.31
N THR A 146 -16.44 -16.80 -0.21
CA THR A 146 -15.03 -17.10 0.07
C THR A 146 -14.10 -16.39 -0.90
N GLU A 147 -14.35 -16.49 -2.20
CA GLU A 147 -13.54 -15.81 -3.23
C GLU A 147 -13.58 -14.27 -3.09
N ARG A 148 -14.77 -13.69 -2.87
CA ARG A 148 -14.95 -12.24 -2.79
C ARG A 148 -14.34 -11.63 -1.53
N VAL A 149 -14.38 -12.35 -0.41
CA VAL A 149 -13.74 -11.96 0.86
C VAL A 149 -12.23 -12.02 0.71
N LEU A 150 -11.70 -13.15 0.24
CA LEU A 150 -10.27 -13.38 0.05
C LEU A 150 -9.62 -12.35 -0.89
N ARG A 151 -10.30 -11.99 -2.00
CA ARG A 151 -9.88 -10.88 -2.87
C ARG A 151 -9.86 -9.49 -2.20
N ARG A 152 -10.44 -9.31 -1.00
CA ARG A 152 -10.59 -7.99 -0.33
C ARG A 152 -9.93 -7.89 1.04
N VAL A 153 -9.59 -9.00 1.67
CA VAL A 153 -8.84 -9.02 2.94
C VAL A 153 -7.35 -8.83 2.66
N ARG A 154 -6.70 -7.96 3.45
CA ARG A 154 -5.26 -7.65 3.31
C ARG A 154 -4.45 -7.77 4.60
N ASN A 155 -5.12 -7.81 5.75
CA ASN A 155 -4.50 -7.76 7.08
C ASN A 155 -4.59 -9.07 7.87
N SER A 156 -5.38 -10.04 7.42
CA SER A 156 -5.49 -11.40 7.97
C SER A 156 -4.90 -12.41 6.98
N ASP A 157 -4.18 -13.42 7.48
CA ASP A 157 -3.92 -14.62 6.67
C ASP A 157 -5.25 -15.34 6.39
N MET A 158 -5.39 -15.99 5.23
CA MET A 158 -6.63 -16.64 4.80
C MET A 158 -6.42 -18.16 4.65
N PHE A 159 -6.93 -18.96 5.59
CA PHE A 159 -6.95 -20.42 5.50
C PHE A 159 -8.28 -20.88 4.89
N ILE A 160 -8.22 -21.50 3.72
CA ILE A 160 -9.40 -22.02 3.02
C ILE A 160 -9.46 -23.54 3.13
N VAL A 161 -10.50 -24.03 3.81
CA VAL A 161 -10.73 -25.45 4.09
C VAL A 161 -11.40 -26.11 2.89
N LYS A 162 -10.61 -26.86 2.11
CA LYS A 162 -11.03 -27.58 0.91
C LYS A 162 -11.18 -29.09 1.13
N ASP A 163 -10.40 -29.69 2.02
CA ASP A 163 -10.53 -31.11 2.38
C ASP A 163 -11.33 -31.24 3.68
N LEU A 164 -12.35 -32.10 3.66
CA LEU A 164 -13.22 -32.42 4.79
C LEU A 164 -12.69 -33.56 5.65
N LYS A 165 -11.60 -34.22 5.22
CA LYS A 165 -10.97 -35.28 6.01
C LYS A 165 -10.33 -34.69 7.28
N PRO A 166 -10.43 -35.39 8.42
CA PRO A 166 -9.63 -35.08 9.60
C PRO A 166 -8.14 -35.02 9.26
N MET A 167 -7.37 -34.29 10.09
CA MET A 167 -5.97 -33.87 9.90
C MET A 167 -4.90 -34.99 9.85
N ASN A 168 -5.17 -36.08 9.13
CA ASN A 168 -4.45 -37.34 9.13
C ASN A 168 -3.40 -37.37 8.00
N GLY A 169 -2.12 -37.54 8.37
CA GLY A 169 -1.02 -37.54 7.41
C GLY A 169 -0.82 -36.20 6.69
N GLY A 170 -0.11 -36.24 5.57
CA GLY A 170 0.20 -35.08 4.72
C GLY A 170 1.22 -34.10 5.32
N LYS A 171 2.12 -33.61 4.46
CA LYS A 171 3.09 -32.54 4.76
C LYS A 171 2.49 -31.15 4.54
N ILE A 172 3.09 -30.13 5.13
CA ILE A 172 2.84 -28.72 4.78
C ILE A 172 3.79 -28.36 3.64
N VAL A 173 3.26 -27.79 2.56
CA VAL A 173 4.04 -27.35 1.40
C VAL A 173 3.96 -25.85 1.29
N VAL A 174 5.10 -25.16 1.17
CA VAL A 174 5.15 -23.70 0.98
C VAL A 174 5.67 -23.42 -0.42
N ALA A 175 4.91 -22.70 -1.24
CA ALA A 175 5.39 -22.17 -2.51
C ALA A 175 6.14 -20.85 -2.27
N VAL A 176 7.41 -20.81 -2.63
CA VAL A 176 8.32 -19.65 -2.45
C VAL A 176 8.70 -19.10 -3.82
N ASP A 177 8.58 -17.78 -4.00
CA ASP A 177 8.90 -17.05 -5.24
C ASP A 177 9.83 -15.85 -5.00
N GLY A 178 10.44 -15.77 -3.81
CA GLY A 178 11.27 -14.63 -3.39
C GLY A 178 10.48 -13.42 -2.86
N SER A 179 9.16 -13.37 -3.06
CA SER A 179 8.35 -12.26 -2.55
C SER A 179 8.26 -12.25 -1.02
N PRO A 180 8.08 -11.07 -0.39
CA PRO A 180 7.88 -10.97 1.06
C PRO A 180 6.66 -11.77 1.56
N TYR A 181 5.63 -11.93 0.73
CA TYR A 181 4.44 -12.70 1.06
C TYR A 181 4.70 -14.21 1.08
N SER A 182 5.53 -14.71 0.16
CA SER A 182 5.90 -16.13 0.12
C SER A 182 6.83 -16.51 1.28
N PHE A 183 7.80 -15.65 1.62
CA PHE A 183 8.63 -15.79 2.82
C PHE A 183 7.84 -15.62 4.13
N GLY A 184 6.81 -14.75 4.16
CA GLY A 184 5.86 -14.70 5.27
C GLY A 184 5.06 -16.00 5.40
N GLY A 185 4.69 -16.59 4.26
CA GLY A 185 4.09 -17.93 4.18
C GLY A 185 5.00 -19.03 4.69
N LEU A 186 6.32 -18.93 4.48
CA LEU A 186 7.32 -19.86 5.01
C LEU A 186 7.38 -19.81 6.54
N LYS A 187 7.49 -18.61 7.15
CA LYS A 187 7.46 -18.45 8.62
C LYS A 187 6.16 -19.02 9.20
N THR A 188 5.04 -18.82 8.51
CA THR A 188 3.75 -19.44 8.86
C THR A 188 3.77 -20.96 8.75
N GLY A 189 4.34 -21.53 7.70
CA GLY A 189 4.48 -22.96 7.50
C GLY A 189 5.36 -23.64 8.54
N LEU A 190 6.49 -23.03 8.90
CA LEU A 190 7.40 -23.51 9.95
C LEU A 190 6.73 -23.53 11.33
N ALA A 191 6.04 -22.45 11.70
CA ALA A 191 5.32 -22.36 12.96
C ALA A 191 4.15 -23.37 13.04
N LEU A 192 3.38 -23.54 11.96
CA LEU A 192 2.34 -24.56 11.86
C LEU A 192 2.91 -25.99 11.87
N GLY A 193 4.06 -26.22 11.23
CA GLY A 193 4.73 -27.52 11.19
C GLY A 193 5.18 -27.99 12.57
N LYS A 194 5.80 -27.09 13.35
CA LYS A 194 6.18 -27.33 14.75
C LYS A 194 4.97 -27.68 15.63
N VAL A 195 3.93 -26.86 15.56
CA VAL A 195 2.71 -27.02 16.37
C VAL A 195 1.92 -28.28 16.01
N LEU A 196 1.70 -28.53 14.73
CA LEU A 196 0.88 -29.66 14.27
C LEU A 196 1.69 -30.96 14.13
N ASN A 197 2.99 -30.94 14.49
CA ASN A 197 3.96 -31.99 14.24
C ASN A 197 3.90 -32.54 12.80
N LYS A 198 3.95 -31.63 11.82
CA LYS A 198 3.92 -31.94 10.39
C LYS A 198 5.22 -31.53 9.71
N PRO A 199 5.81 -32.37 8.83
CA PRO A 199 6.97 -31.98 8.05
C PRO A 199 6.61 -30.83 7.10
N VAL A 200 7.56 -29.92 6.91
CA VAL A 200 7.45 -28.76 6.03
C VAL A 200 8.40 -28.95 4.85
N GLU A 201 7.92 -28.68 3.64
CA GLU A 201 8.72 -28.70 2.41
C GLU A 201 8.50 -27.39 1.63
N ALA A 202 9.59 -26.69 1.29
CA ALA A 202 9.53 -25.53 0.42
C ALA A 202 9.65 -25.97 -1.04
N ILE A 203 8.75 -25.48 -1.89
CA ILE A 203 8.80 -25.66 -3.34
C ILE A 203 8.91 -24.32 -4.04
N SER A 204 9.63 -24.29 -5.15
CA SER A 204 9.86 -23.10 -5.96
C SER A 204 9.71 -23.51 -7.42
N ALA A 205 9.11 -22.66 -8.26
CA ALA A 205 8.80 -23.01 -9.63
C ALA A 205 9.12 -21.87 -10.59
N PHE A 206 9.78 -22.19 -11.70
CA PHE A 206 10.16 -21.24 -12.74
C PHE A 206 9.67 -21.74 -14.11
N ASP A 207 9.30 -20.80 -14.99
CA ASP A 207 8.71 -21.09 -16.29
C ASP A 207 9.69 -20.72 -17.41
N PRO A 208 10.59 -21.65 -17.83
CA PRO A 208 11.47 -21.42 -18.98
C PRO A 208 10.68 -21.41 -20.29
N TYR A 209 9.45 -21.95 -20.33
CA TYR A 209 8.78 -22.20 -21.61
C TYR A 209 8.06 -20.98 -22.20
N PHE A 210 7.86 -19.92 -21.42
CA PHE A 210 7.07 -18.76 -21.84
C PHE A 210 7.69 -18.01 -23.03
N HIS A 211 9.01 -17.80 -23.07
CA HIS A 211 9.62 -17.05 -24.17
C HIS A 211 9.56 -17.81 -25.49
N TYR A 212 9.69 -19.14 -25.52
CA TYR A 212 9.52 -19.90 -26.77
C TYR A 212 8.10 -19.72 -27.34
N ALA A 213 7.07 -19.76 -26.49
CA ALA A 213 5.68 -19.51 -26.90
C ALA A 213 5.47 -18.08 -27.41
N ALA A 214 6.07 -17.09 -26.75
CA ALA A 214 6.05 -15.69 -27.19
C ALA A 214 6.78 -15.51 -28.54
N PHE A 215 7.98 -16.06 -28.70
CA PHE A 215 8.76 -15.99 -29.94
C PHE A 215 8.05 -16.66 -31.12
N HIS A 216 7.43 -17.83 -30.92
CA HIS A 216 6.61 -18.50 -31.93
C HIS A 216 5.39 -17.65 -32.35
N SER A 217 4.76 -16.96 -31.39
CA SER A 217 3.64 -16.05 -31.70
C SER A 217 4.11 -14.80 -32.45
N ILE A 218 5.27 -14.25 -32.12
CA ILE A 218 5.81 -13.01 -32.72
C ILE A 218 6.33 -13.29 -34.14
N SER A 219 7.00 -14.42 -34.37
CA SER A 219 7.55 -14.78 -35.69
C SER A 219 6.48 -14.94 -36.78
N GLY A 220 5.24 -15.28 -36.40
CA GLY A 220 4.08 -15.31 -37.31
C GLY A 220 3.47 -13.94 -37.65
N VAL A 221 3.90 -12.85 -37.01
CA VAL A 221 3.30 -11.50 -37.14
C VAL A 221 4.30 -10.45 -37.68
N LEU A 222 5.61 -10.66 -37.52
CA LEU A 222 6.61 -9.73 -38.05
C LEU A 222 6.72 -9.77 -39.57
N ASN A 223 6.91 -8.60 -40.18
CA ASN A 223 7.34 -8.48 -41.56
C ASN A 223 8.84 -8.85 -41.72
N GLU A 224 9.31 -9.06 -42.96
CA GLU A 224 10.69 -9.48 -43.21
C GLU A 224 11.76 -8.52 -42.67
N GLU A 225 11.46 -7.21 -42.61
CA GLU A 225 12.40 -6.20 -42.13
C GLU A 225 12.54 -6.27 -40.61
N ALA A 226 11.43 -6.31 -39.87
CA ALA A 226 11.43 -6.46 -38.41
C ALA A 226 12.01 -7.82 -37.99
N GLY A 227 11.72 -8.90 -38.72
CA GLY A 227 12.29 -10.22 -38.44
C GLY A 227 13.82 -10.29 -38.55
N LYS A 228 14.41 -9.52 -39.48
CA LYS A 228 15.88 -9.39 -39.62
C LYS A 228 16.51 -8.61 -38.46
N VAL A 229 15.82 -7.60 -37.93
CA VAL A 229 16.27 -6.82 -36.76
C VAL A 229 16.18 -7.66 -35.47
N PHE A 230 15.14 -8.47 -35.31
CA PHE A 230 14.88 -9.22 -34.08
C PHE A 230 15.83 -10.41 -33.84
N ARG A 231 16.47 -10.94 -34.91
CA ARG A 231 17.47 -12.02 -34.86
C ARG A 231 17.06 -13.25 -34.03
N PHE A 232 15.88 -13.81 -34.31
CA PHE A 232 15.29 -14.94 -33.56
C PHE A 232 16.27 -16.06 -33.16
N LYS A 233 17.14 -16.54 -34.06
CA LYS A 233 18.09 -17.62 -33.74
C LYS A 233 19.15 -17.26 -32.69
N GLU A 234 19.55 -15.99 -32.62
CA GLU A 234 20.47 -15.51 -31.58
C GLU A 234 19.75 -15.35 -30.23
N GLN A 235 18.50 -14.86 -30.27
CA GLN A 235 17.63 -14.76 -29.09
C GLN A 235 17.29 -16.13 -28.49
N GLU A 236 16.82 -17.06 -29.30
CA GLU A 236 16.43 -18.42 -28.89
C GLU A 236 17.61 -19.15 -28.23
N LYS A 237 18.79 -19.10 -28.87
CA LYS A 237 20.03 -19.68 -28.32
C LYS A 237 20.45 -19.03 -26.99
N LEU A 238 20.35 -17.70 -26.87
CA LEU A 238 20.66 -16.99 -25.61
C LEU A 238 19.74 -17.45 -24.48
N HIS A 239 18.46 -17.71 -24.77
CA HIS A 239 17.51 -18.13 -23.75
C HIS A 239 17.74 -19.59 -23.31
N GLU A 240 17.96 -20.51 -24.25
CA GLU A 240 18.32 -21.91 -23.96
C GLU A 240 19.60 -22.04 -23.13
N GLU A 241 20.69 -21.36 -23.53
CA GLU A 241 22.01 -21.55 -22.91
C GLU A 241 22.17 -20.76 -21.59
N VAL A 242 21.60 -19.55 -21.49
CA VAL A 242 21.91 -18.60 -20.41
C VAL A 242 20.70 -18.25 -19.53
N ILE A 243 19.53 -17.99 -20.13
CA ILE A 243 18.38 -17.50 -19.35
C ILE A 243 17.74 -18.61 -18.52
N ASP A 244 17.53 -19.81 -19.09
CA ASP A 244 16.90 -20.92 -18.38
C ASP A 244 17.75 -21.39 -17.17
N SER A 245 19.07 -21.44 -17.35
CA SER A 245 20.01 -21.75 -16.27
C SER A 245 20.16 -20.61 -15.25
N GLY A 246 19.98 -19.35 -15.68
CA GLY A 246 19.94 -18.18 -14.80
C GLY A 246 18.67 -18.13 -13.93
N LEU A 247 17.50 -18.35 -14.52
CA LEU A 247 16.22 -18.42 -13.81
C LEU A 247 16.23 -19.56 -12.79
N ALA A 248 16.68 -20.75 -13.18
CA ALA A 248 16.80 -21.89 -12.27
C ALA A 248 17.64 -21.54 -11.02
N LYS A 249 18.77 -20.82 -11.18
CA LYS A 249 19.60 -20.35 -10.06
C LYS A 249 18.89 -19.35 -9.15
N ILE A 250 18.15 -18.38 -9.70
CA ILE A 250 17.38 -17.41 -8.90
C ILE A 250 16.34 -18.16 -8.03
N TYR A 251 15.53 -19.02 -8.64
CA TYR A 251 14.49 -19.75 -7.90
C TYR A 251 15.06 -20.83 -6.96
N GLN A 252 16.28 -21.33 -7.21
CA GLN A 252 17.03 -22.15 -6.26
C GLN A 252 17.55 -21.33 -5.07
N SER A 253 18.08 -20.12 -5.29
CA SER A 253 18.53 -19.24 -4.19
C SER A 253 17.42 -18.97 -3.18
N HIS A 254 16.17 -18.79 -3.65
CA HIS A 254 15.01 -18.62 -2.76
C HIS A 254 14.70 -19.87 -1.93
N LEU A 255 14.99 -21.07 -2.44
CA LEU A 255 14.89 -22.31 -1.67
C LEU A 255 16.02 -22.45 -0.65
N ASP A 256 17.24 -22.04 -1.00
CA ASP A 256 18.40 -22.12 -0.11
C ASP A 256 18.25 -21.15 1.07
N ILE A 257 17.86 -19.90 0.80
CA ILE A 257 17.41 -18.91 1.80
C ILE A 257 16.26 -19.48 2.66
N SER A 258 15.31 -20.19 2.05
CA SER A 258 14.20 -20.81 2.81
C SER A 258 14.69 -21.89 3.78
N ARG A 259 15.75 -22.63 3.44
CA ARG A 259 16.35 -23.61 4.33
C ARG A 259 17.13 -22.95 5.46
N GLU A 260 17.91 -21.91 5.18
CA GLU A 260 18.63 -21.15 6.23
C GLU A 260 17.65 -20.55 7.25
N VAL A 261 16.59 -19.86 6.79
CA VAL A 261 15.53 -19.30 7.64
C VAL A 261 14.83 -20.37 8.49
N ALA A 262 14.75 -21.62 8.02
CA ALA A 262 14.25 -22.74 8.80
C ALA A 262 15.27 -23.23 9.85
N GLN A 263 16.56 -23.28 9.48
CA GLN A 263 17.66 -23.71 10.35
C GLN A 263 17.92 -22.72 11.51
N GLU A 264 17.84 -21.41 11.26
CA GLU A 264 17.78 -20.37 12.30
C GLU A 264 16.65 -20.63 13.30
N GLU A 265 15.53 -21.14 12.80
CA GLU A 265 14.35 -21.52 13.58
C GLU A 265 14.45 -22.92 14.22
N GLY A 266 15.59 -23.61 14.10
CA GLY A 266 15.80 -24.95 14.66
C GLY A 266 15.05 -26.06 13.92
N SER A 267 14.90 -25.96 12.60
CA SER A 267 14.22 -26.97 11.77
C SER A 267 14.90 -27.09 10.41
N ASP A 268 15.21 -28.31 9.96
CA ASP A 268 15.69 -28.51 8.59
C ASP A 268 14.53 -28.91 7.68
N ILE A 269 14.42 -28.26 6.52
CA ILE A 269 13.33 -28.49 5.57
C ILE A 269 13.84 -29.02 4.24
N ARG A 270 13.05 -29.93 3.67
CA ARG A 270 13.23 -30.34 2.28
C ARG A 270 12.92 -29.16 1.37
N THR A 271 13.69 -29.02 0.30
CA THR A 271 13.45 -28.07 -0.78
C THR A 271 13.29 -28.82 -2.10
N THR A 272 12.47 -28.32 -3.02
CA THR A 272 12.30 -28.92 -4.36
C THR A 272 12.01 -27.84 -5.41
N LEU A 273 12.90 -27.73 -6.39
CA LEU A 273 12.73 -26.86 -7.56
C LEU A 273 11.88 -27.55 -8.63
N LEU A 274 10.97 -26.81 -9.25
CA LEU A 274 10.05 -27.29 -10.28
C LEU A 274 10.24 -26.50 -11.58
N ASP A 275 10.44 -27.21 -12.68
CA ASP A 275 10.53 -26.64 -14.03
C ASP A 275 9.15 -26.68 -14.71
N GLY A 276 8.67 -25.50 -15.12
CA GLY A 276 7.55 -25.27 -16.04
C GLY A 276 6.51 -24.31 -15.49
N LYS A 277 5.33 -24.26 -16.14
CA LYS A 277 4.30 -23.26 -15.78
C LYS A 277 3.90 -23.35 -14.30
N VAL A 278 4.17 -22.29 -13.54
CA VAL A 278 4.13 -22.27 -12.06
C VAL A 278 2.89 -22.94 -11.47
N PHE A 279 1.69 -22.42 -11.74
CA PHE A 279 0.46 -23.00 -11.18
C PHE A 279 0.23 -24.44 -11.61
N GLU A 280 0.58 -24.80 -12.86
CA GLU A 280 0.41 -26.17 -13.37
C GLU A 280 1.34 -27.14 -12.65
N LYS A 281 2.62 -26.79 -12.49
CA LYS A 281 3.62 -27.64 -11.85
C LYS A 281 3.36 -27.80 -10.35
N VAL A 282 2.92 -26.74 -9.68
CA VAL A 282 2.45 -26.83 -8.28
C VAL A 282 1.20 -27.71 -8.19
N LEU A 283 0.25 -27.66 -9.12
CA LEU A 283 -0.90 -28.58 -9.15
C LEU A 283 -0.51 -30.03 -9.43
N GLN A 284 0.42 -30.29 -10.36
CA GLN A 284 0.97 -31.62 -10.61
C GLN A 284 1.63 -32.18 -9.34
N TYR A 285 2.42 -31.37 -8.65
CA TYR A 285 3.05 -31.70 -7.38
C TYR A 285 2.01 -32.00 -6.28
N VAL A 286 1.02 -31.13 -6.08
CA VAL A 286 -0.08 -31.32 -5.11
C VAL A 286 -0.86 -32.61 -5.38
N ARG A 287 -1.14 -32.93 -6.64
CA ARG A 287 -1.84 -34.17 -7.02
C ARG A 287 -1.01 -35.42 -6.73
N LYS A 288 0.31 -35.36 -6.89
CA LYS A 288 1.24 -36.46 -6.63
C LYS A 288 1.47 -36.68 -5.12
N GLU A 289 1.80 -35.61 -4.41
CA GLU A 289 2.29 -35.68 -3.02
C GLU A 289 1.16 -35.56 -1.98
N GLN A 290 -0.05 -35.14 -2.38
CA GLN A 290 -1.24 -34.97 -1.53
C GLN A 290 -0.93 -34.27 -0.19
N PRO A 291 -0.37 -33.04 -0.22
CA PRO A 291 -0.06 -32.29 0.99
C PRO A 291 -1.32 -31.98 1.79
N TRP A 292 -1.20 -31.87 3.11
CA TRP A 292 -2.33 -31.50 3.97
C TRP A 292 -2.70 -30.02 3.79
N LEU A 293 -1.69 -29.18 3.57
CA LEU A 293 -1.82 -27.74 3.38
C LEU A 293 -0.81 -27.27 2.33
N LEU A 294 -1.28 -26.51 1.35
CA LEU A 294 -0.45 -25.68 0.47
C LEU A 294 -0.47 -24.24 0.99
N ILE A 295 0.70 -23.62 1.16
CA ILE A 295 0.84 -22.22 1.55
C ILE A 295 1.39 -21.44 0.36
N VAL A 296 0.78 -20.29 0.06
CA VAL A 296 1.18 -19.39 -1.04
C VAL A 296 1.11 -17.93 -0.58
N GLY A 297 1.92 -17.05 -1.17
CA GLY A 297 1.75 -15.60 -1.00
C GLY A 297 0.45 -15.11 -1.67
N ARG A 298 -0.18 -14.06 -1.14
CA ARG A 298 -1.35 -13.43 -1.80
C ARG A 298 -0.99 -12.89 -3.19
N ILE A 299 0.14 -12.20 -3.28
CA ILE A 299 0.75 -11.69 -4.52
C ILE A 299 2.24 -12.06 -4.54
N GLY A 300 2.86 -12.02 -5.72
CA GLY A 300 4.23 -12.50 -5.94
C GLY A 300 5.25 -11.39 -6.14
N VAL A 301 6.45 -11.74 -6.59
CA VAL A 301 7.58 -10.79 -6.74
C VAL A 301 7.34 -9.76 -7.87
N HIS A 302 6.57 -10.11 -8.90
CA HIS A 302 6.15 -9.23 -9.99
C HIS A 302 4.70 -8.74 -9.74
N SER A 303 4.49 -7.98 -8.67
CA SER A 303 3.14 -7.50 -8.31
C SER A 303 3.17 -6.13 -7.64
N ASP A 304 2.27 -5.24 -8.06
CA ASP A 304 2.04 -3.97 -7.41
C ASP A 304 1.29 -4.16 -6.07
N ASP A 305 1.54 -3.30 -5.09
CA ASP A 305 0.96 -3.43 -3.74
C ASP A 305 -0.58 -3.28 -3.72
N ASP A 306 -1.18 -2.67 -4.75
CA ASP A 306 -2.64 -2.51 -4.91
C ASP A 306 -3.34 -3.72 -5.56
N MET A 307 -2.59 -4.63 -6.20
CA MET A 307 -3.12 -5.88 -6.77
C MET A 307 -3.93 -6.65 -5.73
N ASP A 308 -5.01 -7.31 -6.16
CA ASP A 308 -5.89 -8.01 -5.22
C ASP A 308 -5.42 -9.42 -4.87
N ILE A 309 -5.11 -10.22 -5.89
CA ILE A 309 -4.57 -11.58 -5.79
C ILE A 309 -3.66 -11.88 -6.99
N GLY A 310 -2.58 -12.63 -6.77
CA GLY A 310 -1.72 -13.11 -7.84
C GLY A 310 -2.40 -14.18 -8.68
N SER A 311 -2.14 -14.20 -9.99
CA SER A 311 -2.77 -15.15 -10.93
C SER A 311 -2.45 -16.61 -10.61
N ASN A 312 -1.22 -16.92 -10.17
CA ASN A 312 -0.85 -18.25 -9.69
C ASN A 312 -1.67 -18.63 -8.44
N THR A 313 -1.75 -17.72 -7.47
CA THR A 313 -2.50 -17.89 -6.21
C THR A 313 -3.99 -18.09 -6.46
N GLU A 314 -4.60 -17.38 -7.41
CA GLU A 314 -5.99 -17.62 -7.82
C GLU A 314 -6.19 -19.00 -8.46
N ASN A 315 -5.34 -19.39 -9.41
CA ASN A 315 -5.46 -20.69 -10.06
C ASN A 315 -5.30 -21.85 -9.07
N LEU A 316 -4.37 -21.70 -8.12
CA LEU A 316 -4.16 -22.67 -7.03
C LEU A 316 -5.35 -22.70 -6.06
N LEU A 317 -5.87 -21.55 -5.65
CA LEU A 317 -7.08 -21.45 -4.83
C LEU A 317 -8.27 -22.19 -5.46
N ARG A 318 -8.46 -22.06 -6.77
CA ARG A 318 -9.52 -22.77 -7.51
C ARG A 318 -9.21 -24.28 -7.62
N ALA A 319 -8.06 -24.65 -8.18
CA ALA A 319 -7.81 -26.00 -8.68
C ALA A 319 -7.08 -26.98 -7.73
N ALA A 320 -6.48 -26.51 -6.63
CA ALA A 320 -5.82 -27.40 -5.67
C ALA A 320 -6.84 -28.26 -4.91
N SER A 321 -6.53 -29.54 -4.70
CA SER A 321 -7.39 -30.50 -3.97
C SER A 321 -7.17 -30.50 -2.45
N CYS A 322 -6.04 -29.97 -1.98
CA CYS A 322 -5.71 -29.81 -0.57
C CYS A 322 -6.24 -28.49 0.00
N ASN A 323 -6.17 -28.33 1.32
CA ASN A 323 -6.38 -27.03 1.96
C ASN A 323 -5.33 -26.03 1.47
N ILE A 324 -5.70 -24.74 1.44
CA ILE A 324 -4.78 -23.67 1.02
C ILE A 324 -4.77 -22.53 2.02
N LEU A 325 -3.58 -22.10 2.45
CA LEU A 325 -3.38 -20.87 3.21
C LEU A 325 -2.75 -19.82 2.30
N ILE A 326 -3.37 -18.64 2.26
CA ILE A 326 -2.87 -17.49 1.52
C ILE A 326 -2.30 -16.50 2.53
N SER A 327 -0.99 -16.29 2.45
CA SER A 327 -0.24 -15.40 3.33
C SER A 327 -0.46 -13.94 2.94
N ASN A 328 -0.92 -13.15 3.92
CA ASN A 328 -0.88 -11.69 3.89
C ASN A 328 0.28 -11.13 4.74
N LYS A 329 0.94 -11.97 5.54
CA LYS A 329 2.17 -11.58 6.24
C LYS A 329 3.32 -11.35 5.26
N LYS A 330 4.04 -10.24 5.45
CA LYS A 330 5.32 -9.96 4.79
C LYS A 330 6.46 -10.36 5.74
N PHE A 331 7.44 -11.12 5.25
CA PHE A 331 8.74 -11.32 5.89
C PHE A 331 9.84 -11.10 4.84
N VAL A 332 10.88 -10.36 5.18
CA VAL A 332 12.03 -10.11 4.31
C VAL A 332 13.25 -10.75 5.01
N PRO A 333 13.91 -11.75 4.43
CA PRO A 333 15.13 -12.33 4.99
C PRO A 333 16.25 -11.29 5.13
N PRO A 334 17.25 -11.49 6.00
CA PRO A 334 18.39 -10.59 6.13
C PRO A 334 19.08 -10.32 4.79
N ILE A 335 19.60 -9.10 4.60
CA ILE A 335 20.26 -8.70 3.35
C ILE A 335 21.48 -9.57 3.07
N ASP A 336 22.27 -9.90 4.10
CA ASP A 336 23.49 -10.69 3.96
C ASP A 336 23.19 -12.14 3.53
N THR A 337 22.19 -12.79 4.15
CA THR A 337 21.61 -14.08 3.71
C THR A 337 21.14 -14.03 2.26
N GLN A 338 20.38 -13.01 1.86
CA GLN A 338 19.95 -12.87 0.46
C GLN A 338 21.14 -12.74 -0.48
N ALA A 339 22.11 -11.90 -0.14
CA ALA A 339 23.27 -11.63 -0.96
C ALA A 339 24.22 -12.84 -1.10
N GLU A 340 24.36 -13.68 -0.08
CA GLU A 340 25.20 -14.89 -0.14
C GLU A 340 24.73 -15.86 -1.24
N TYR A 341 23.41 -16.01 -1.43
CA TYR A 341 22.85 -16.91 -2.45
C TYR A 341 22.50 -16.23 -3.78
N THR A 342 22.35 -14.90 -3.83
CA THR A 342 21.91 -14.17 -5.05
C THR A 342 23.00 -13.34 -5.71
N ILE A 343 24.08 -12.99 -5.01
CA ILE A 343 25.10 -12.04 -5.49
C ILE A 343 26.49 -12.68 -5.55
N ALA A 344 27.03 -12.74 -6.76
CA ALA A 344 28.44 -13.06 -6.99
C ALA A 344 29.29 -11.77 -6.94
N TRP A 345 30.55 -11.90 -6.56
CA TRP A 345 31.56 -10.84 -6.70
C TRP A 345 32.53 -11.22 -7.82
N THR A 346 33.03 -10.26 -8.59
CA THR A 346 34.18 -10.52 -9.48
C THR A 346 35.48 -10.58 -8.68
N GLU A 347 36.48 -11.30 -9.18
CA GLU A 347 37.78 -11.47 -8.50
C GLU A 347 38.44 -10.11 -8.21
N GLU A 348 38.35 -9.16 -9.15
CA GLU A 348 38.92 -7.82 -9.00
C GLU A 348 38.17 -6.98 -7.94
N ALA A 349 36.88 -7.23 -7.74
CA ALA A 349 36.09 -6.57 -6.70
C ALA A 349 36.36 -7.19 -5.31
N LEU A 350 36.61 -8.51 -5.23
CA LEU A 350 37.06 -9.17 -4.00
C LEU A 350 38.46 -8.69 -3.57
N LEU A 351 39.43 -8.66 -4.48
CA LEU A 351 40.78 -8.12 -4.25
C LEU A 351 40.76 -6.63 -3.86
N ARG A 352 39.73 -5.88 -4.29
CA ARG A 352 39.50 -4.51 -3.82
C ARG A 352 38.92 -4.47 -2.41
N MET A 353 38.03 -5.41 -2.06
CA MET A 353 37.44 -5.52 -0.72
C MET A 353 38.45 -5.93 0.36
N GLU A 354 39.48 -6.70 0.00
CA GLU A 354 40.62 -7.00 0.89
C GLU A 354 41.37 -5.73 1.32
N LYS A 355 41.43 -4.70 0.46
CA LYS A 355 42.06 -3.40 0.77
C LYS A 355 41.22 -2.54 1.74
N VAL A 356 40.02 -2.96 2.11
CA VAL A 356 39.21 -2.33 3.16
C VAL A 356 39.66 -2.88 4.52
N PRO A 357 39.93 -2.02 5.53
CA PRO A 357 40.34 -2.47 6.86
C PRO A 357 39.33 -3.43 7.50
N VAL A 358 39.82 -4.42 8.24
CA VAL A 358 39.02 -5.55 8.75
C VAL A 358 37.76 -5.10 9.50
N PHE A 359 37.88 -4.11 10.40
CA PHE A 359 36.76 -3.58 11.20
C PHE A 359 35.65 -2.91 10.36
N ALA A 360 35.97 -2.39 9.18
CA ALA A 360 35.02 -1.74 8.27
C ALA A 360 34.53 -2.66 7.14
N ARG A 361 35.24 -3.76 6.86
CA ARG A 361 35.01 -4.65 5.71
C ARG A 361 33.61 -5.28 5.73
N GLY A 362 33.10 -5.65 6.91
CA GLY A 362 31.74 -6.17 7.07
C GLY A 362 30.67 -5.14 6.68
N VAL A 363 30.73 -3.94 7.30
CA VAL A 363 29.81 -2.82 7.03
C VAL A 363 29.85 -2.42 5.55
N ALA A 364 31.04 -2.32 4.95
CA ALA A 364 31.20 -2.02 3.53
C ALA A 364 30.55 -3.10 2.63
N LYS A 365 30.75 -4.39 2.95
CA LYS A 365 30.15 -5.49 2.18
C LYS A 365 28.62 -5.46 2.24
N THR A 366 28.02 -5.31 3.42
CA THR A 366 26.56 -5.20 3.60
C THR A 366 25.98 -3.96 2.91
N ALA A 367 26.70 -2.84 2.92
CA ALA A 367 26.25 -1.61 2.25
C ALA A 367 26.28 -1.75 0.71
N ILE A 368 27.32 -2.36 0.14
CA ILE A 368 27.40 -2.64 -1.30
C ILE A 368 26.40 -3.73 -1.70
N HIS A 369 26.17 -4.76 -0.87
CA HIS A 369 25.10 -5.73 -1.07
C HIS A 369 23.72 -5.06 -1.12
N ARG A 370 23.41 -4.14 -0.19
CA ARG A 370 22.15 -3.38 -0.21
C ARG A 370 21.99 -2.59 -1.50
N TYR A 371 23.02 -1.83 -1.89
CA TYR A 371 23.01 -1.08 -3.16
C TYR A 371 22.79 -2.02 -4.37
N ALA A 372 23.49 -3.15 -4.41
CA ALA A 372 23.36 -4.14 -5.46
C ALA A 372 21.93 -4.71 -5.55
N ILE A 373 21.29 -5.06 -4.41
CA ILE A 373 19.88 -5.50 -4.39
C ILE A 373 18.94 -4.38 -4.87
N GLU A 374 19.10 -3.16 -4.36
CA GLU A 374 18.23 -2.01 -4.68
C GLU A 374 18.31 -1.59 -6.16
N LYS A 375 19.47 -1.74 -6.81
CA LYS A 375 19.64 -1.48 -8.26
C LYS A 375 19.47 -2.73 -9.14
N GLY A 376 19.27 -3.92 -8.57
CA GLY A 376 19.09 -5.18 -9.31
C GLY A 376 20.38 -5.82 -9.86
N HIS A 377 21.54 -5.52 -9.28
CA HIS A 377 22.82 -6.15 -9.64
C HIS A 377 23.02 -7.51 -8.94
N THR A 378 23.16 -8.57 -9.72
CA THR A 378 23.51 -9.94 -9.25
C THR A 378 25.02 -10.24 -9.31
N ILE A 379 25.81 -9.34 -9.91
CA ILE A 379 27.28 -9.42 -9.95
C ILE A 379 27.84 -8.08 -9.49
N ILE A 380 28.58 -8.08 -8.38
CA ILE A 380 29.34 -6.91 -7.92
C ILE A 380 30.70 -6.90 -8.62
N SER A 381 30.81 -6.01 -9.60
CA SER A 381 32.07 -5.64 -10.26
C SER A 381 32.66 -4.39 -9.60
N ASN A 382 33.88 -4.01 -9.99
CA ASN A 382 34.48 -2.75 -9.55
C ASN A 382 33.61 -1.51 -9.82
N SER A 383 32.88 -1.46 -10.95
CA SER A 383 31.99 -0.33 -11.23
C SER A 383 30.79 -0.28 -10.27
N VAL A 384 30.20 -1.44 -9.94
CA VAL A 384 29.11 -1.51 -8.93
C VAL A 384 29.63 -1.10 -7.54
N VAL A 385 30.87 -1.43 -7.19
CA VAL A 385 31.52 -0.93 -5.96
C VAL A 385 31.71 0.59 -6.01
N ASP A 386 32.19 1.14 -7.13
CA ASP A 386 32.37 2.60 -7.29
C ASP A 386 31.04 3.37 -7.20
N ASP A 387 30.01 2.89 -7.89
CA ASP A 387 28.68 3.49 -7.88
C ASP A 387 28.05 3.41 -6.48
N ALA A 388 28.12 2.24 -5.81
CA ALA A 388 27.65 2.06 -4.44
C ALA A 388 28.36 3.01 -3.47
N VAL A 389 29.69 3.07 -3.51
CA VAL A 389 30.49 3.93 -2.63
C VAL A 389 30.22 5.41 -2.92
N GLY A 390 29.93 5.78 -4.18
CA GLY A 390 29.54 7.13 -4.57
C GLY A 390 28.13 7.57 -4.11
N ASP A 391 27.18 6.63 -4.01
CA ASP A 391 25.82 6.87 -3.48
C ASP A 391 25.81 6.88 -1.94
N ILE A 392 26.70 6.10 -1.30
CA ILE A 392 26.79 5.94 0.16
C ILE A 392 27.64 7.03 0.85
N LEU A 393 28.76 7.46 0.25
CA LEU A 393 29.68 8.41 0.89
C LEU A 393 29.41 9.88 0.47
N PRO A 394 29.41 10.84 1.42
CA PRO A 394 29.30 12.25 1.08
C PRO A 394 30.50 12.74 0.26
N LYS A 395 30.26 13.72 -0.62
CA LYS A 395 31.28 14.30 -1.50
C LYS A 395 32.50 14.78 -0.70
N GLY A 396 33.65 14.18 -0.98
CA GLY A 396 34.93 14.45 -0.29
C GLY A 396 35.38 13.36 0.71
N ALA A 397 34.48 12.50 1.19
CA ALA A 397 34.86 11.40 2.10
C ALA A 397 35.77 10.35 1.43
N MET A 398 35.58 10.11 0.13
CA MET A 398 36.48 9.28 -0.69
C MET A 398 37.92 9.81 -0.69
N ASP A 399 38.10 11.13 -0.86
CA ASP A 399 39.44 11.75 -0.88
C ASP A 399 40.07 11.74 0.52
N ALA A 400 39.28 11.94 1.57
CA ALA A 400 39.73 11.82 2.96
C ALA A 400 40.16 10.37 3.31
N MET A 401 39.38 9.35 2.93
CA MET A 401 39.76 7.94 3.12
C MET A 401 41.00 7.55 2.29
N LYS A 402 41.15 8.11 1.09
CA LYS A 402 42.32 7.89 0.23
C LYS A 402 43.59 8.53 0.80
N ALA A 403 43.47 9.74 1.36
CA ALA A 403 44.56 10.40 2.08
C ALA A 403 44.95 9.62 3.35
N LEU A 404 43.97 9.16 4.13
CA LEU A 404 44.21 8.33 5.32
C LEU A 404 44.89 7.00 4.95
N GLY A 405 44.44 6.33 3.89
CA GLY A 405 45.06 5.11 3.37
C GLY A 405 46.53 5.31 2.99
N GLY A 406 46.84 6.38 2.24
CA GLY A 406 48.22 6.75 1.91
C GLY A 406 49.08 7.01 3.15
N GLN A 407 48.55 7.70 4.16
CA GLN A 407 49.27 7.95 5.42
C GLN A 407 49.52 6.66 6.23
N LEU A 408 48.59 5.70 6.22
CA LEU A 408 48.77 4.41 6.89
C LEU A 408 49.84 3.55 6.19
N ASP A 409 49.84 3.54 4.86
CA ASP A 409 50.83 2.84 4.04
C ASP A 409 52.23 3.49 4.20
N GLU A 410 52.34 4.82 4.20
CA GLU A 410 53.59 5.57 4.47
C GLU A 410 54.11 5.37 5.90
N ALA A 411 53.21 5.23 6.88
CA ALA A 411 53.57 4.96 8.27
C ALA A 411 53.94 3.49 8.54
N GLY A 412 53.79 2.60 7.55
CA GLY A 412 54.06 1.16 7.69
C GLY A 412 53.14 0.44 8.69
N ILE A 413 51.92 0.96 8.89
CA ILE A 413 50.97 0.42 9.88
C ILE A 413 50.23 -0.78 9.26
N ASP A 414 50.41 -1.96 9.87
CA ASP A 414 49.75 -3.20 9.46
C ASP A 414 48.21 -3.09 9.62
N ARG A 415 47.52 -2.96 8.48
CA ARG A 415 46.08 -2.70 8.37
C ARG A 415 45.23 -3.87 8.86
N ASP A 416 45.80 -5.08 8.94
CA ASP A 416 45.14 -6.28 9.46
C ASP A 416 45.29 -6.42 11.00
N ARG A 417 46.08 -5.56 11.65
CA ARG A 417 46.25 -5.51 13.12
C ARG A 417 45.50 -4.37 13.80
N MET A 418 44.85 -3.49 13.04
CA MET A 418 44.06 -2.38 13.60
C MET A 418 42.74 -2.91 14.15
N GLN A 419 42.61 -2.96 15.48
CA GLN A 419 41.34 -3.17 16.16
C GLN A 419 40.67 -1.81 16.42
N ALA A 420 39.36 -1.71 16.16
CA ALA A 420 38.54 -0.63 16.70
C ALA A 420 38.37 -0.83 18.21
N ASP A 421 38.23 0.24 18.99
CA ASP A 421 37.82 0.10 20.38
C ASP A 421 36.33 -0.27 20.47
N ASP A 422 35.91 -0.77 21.64
CA ASP A 422 34.54 -1.24 21.85
C ASP A 422 33.49 -0.13 21.65
N ALA A 423 33.83 1.15 21.85
CA ALA A 423 32.91 2.27 21.65
C ALA A 423 32.74 2.60 20.16
N VAL A 424 33.82 2.59 19.37
CA VAL A 424 33.78 2.77 17.91
C VAL A 424 33.02 1.63 17.24
N ALA A 425 33.22 0.38 17.68
CA ALA A 425 32.45 -0.76 17.19
C ALA A 425 30.95 -0.64 17.52
N GLN A 426 30.62 -0.14 18.72
CA GLN A 426 29.25 0.04 19.17
C GLN A 426 28.50 1.17 18.45
N ASP A 427 29.19 2.24 18.03
CA ASP A 427 28.59 3.36 17.30
C ASP A 427 28.47 3.09 15.78
N LEU A 428 29.38 2.28 15.21
CA LEU A 428 29.25 1.75 13.84
C LEU A 428 28.13 0.70 13.69
N MET A 429 27.82 -0.05 14.75
CA MET A 429 26.70 -1.01 14.80
C MET A 429 25.41 -0.39 15.37
N GLY A 430 25.47 0.86 15.84
CA GLY A 430 24.32 1.63 16.31
C GLY A 430 23.54 2.29 15.16
N SER A 431 22.29 2.63 15.43
CA SER A 431 21.44 3.41 14.50
C SER A 431 21.82 4.91 14.41
N THR A 432 23.05 5.26 14.81
CA THR A 432 23.48 6.62 15.20
C THR A 432 24.43 7.31 14.22
N LEU A 433 24.83 6.64 13.12
CA LEU A 433 25.63 7.23 12.04
C LEU A 433 25.02 8.48 11.36
N SER A 434 23.75 8.78 11.63
CA SER A 434 23.10 10.03 11.22
C SER A 434 23.47 11.25 12.08
N GLY A 435 24.17 11.08 13.21
CA GLY A 435 24.38 12.14 14.22
C GLY A 435 25.70 12.92 14.12
N MET A 436 26.82 12.26 13.78
CA MET A 436 28.16 12.87 13.88
C MET A 436 28.65 13.61 12.62
N VAL A 437 27.88 13.58 11.52
CA VAL A 437 28.25 14.21 10.24
C VAL A 437 28.17 15.75 10.27
N ASN A 438 27.55 16.34 11.30
CA ASN A 438 27.17 17.76 11.32
C ASN A 438 28.16 18.75 11.99
N GLN A 439 29.36 18.35 12.44
CA GLN A 439 30.20 19.22 13.31
C GLN A 439 31.59 19.63 12.81
N VAL A 440 32.10 19.18 11.66
CA VAL A 440 33.38 19.70 11.13
C VAL A 440 33.31 19.93 9.62
N VAL A 441 32.78 21.09 9.22
CA VAL A 441 33.07 21.72 7.94
C VAL A 441 33.30 23.21 8.18
N GLU A 442 34.57 23.62 8.27
CA GLU A 442 34.92 25.02 7.98
C GLU A 442 34.76 25.23 6.47
N GLU A 443 33.92 26.18 6.08
CA GLU A 443 33.73 26.54 4.68
C GLU A 443 35.03 27.13 4.12
N LYS A 444 35.56 26.51 3.06
CA LYS A 444 36.55 27.13 2.17
C LYS A 444 35.90 27.48 0.84
N GLU A 445 36.21 28.68 0.35
CA GLU A 445 35.56 29.32 -0.79
C GLU A 445 35.52 28.46 -2.06
N PRO A 446 34.48 28.60 -2.90
CA PRO A 446 34.27 27.71 -4.04
C PRO A 446 35.32 27.91 -5.13
N VAL A 447 36.06 26.84 -5.43
CA VAL A 447 36.93 26.78 -6.62
C VAL A 447 36.05 26.67 -7.86
N ALA A 448 36.16 27.65 -8.76
CA ALA A 448 35.42 27.66 -10.01
C ALA A 448 35.80 26.49 -10.95
N ASN A 449 34.83 26.06 -11.76
CA ASN A 449 34.91 25.06 -12.84
C ASN A 449 34.70 23.58 -12.45
N SER A 450 33.46 23.24 -12.13
CA SER A 450 32.86 21.96 -12.57
C SER A 450 31.51 22.26 -13.25
N ALA A 451 31.27 21.70 -14.43
CA ALA A 451 30.09 22.04 -15.23
C ALA A 451 28.83 21.39 -14.64
N VAL A 452 27.94 22.22 -14.09
CA VAL A 452 26.64 21.80 -13.56
C VAL A 452 25.72 21.39 -14.71
N SER A 453 24.89 20.35 -14.52
CA SER A 453 23.97 19.90 -15.57
C SER A 453 22.93 21.00 -15.90
N PRO A 454 22.46 21.12 -17.16
CA PRO A 454 21.56 22.21 -17.55
C PRO A 454 20.26 22.27 -16.76
N SER A 455 19.73 21.12 -16.32
CA SER A 455 18.54 21.03 -15.47
C SER A 455 18.80 21.52 -14.05
N THR A 456 19.94 21.16 -13.46
CA THR A 456 20.34 21.62 -12.12
C THR A 456 20.71 23.11 -12.13
N GLN A 457 21.36 23.61 -13.18
CA GLN A 457 21.63 25.05 -13.34
C GLN A 457 20.32 25.83 -13.47
N SER A 458 19.39 25.39 -14.33
CA SER A 458 18.05 26.00 -14.46
C SER A 458 17.25 26.02 -13.15
N TYR A 459 17.45 25.03 -12.28
CA TYR A 459 16.84 24.95 -10.95
C TYR A 459 17.46 25.94 -9.95
N LEU A 460 18.80 26.02 -9.90
CA LEU A 460 19.54 26.97 -9.06
C LEU A 460 19.26 28.42 -9.47
N ASP A 461 19.26 28.71 -10.78
CA ASP A 461 18.94 30.04 -11.34
C ASP A 461 17.50 30.48 -10.99
N ARG A 462 16.56 29.54 -10.80
CA ARG A 462 15.19 29.81 -10.35
C ARG A 462 15.10 30.07 -8.84
N MET A 463 15.97 29.46 -8.02
CA MET A 463 16.04 29.72 -6.58
C MET A 463 16.77 31.02 -6.23
N ALA A 464 17.68 31.47 -7.09
CA ALA A 464 18.44 32.71 -6.92
C ALA A 464 17.62 33.99 -7.16
N GLN A 465 16.42 33.90 -7.74
CA GLN A 465 15.60 35.08 -8.01
C GLN A 465 15.09 35.73 -6.71
N PRO A 466 14.99 37.08 -6.65
CA PRO A 466 14.39 37.75 -5.51
C PRO A 466 12.87 37.57 -5.49
N TYR A 467 12.32 37.45 -4.28
CA TYR A 467 10.90 37.26 -4.02
C TYR A 467 10.34 38.50 -3.31
N TYR A 468 9.16 38.93 -3.72
CA TYR A 468 8.52 40.17 -3.25
C TYR A 468 7.12 39.87 -2.73
N VAL A 469 6.82 40.21 -1.48
CA VAL A 469 5.50 40.01 -0.87
C VAL A 469 4.74 41.34 -0.79
N CYS A 470 3.51 41.36 -1.32
CA CYS A 470 2.63 42.53 -1.24
C CYS A 470 2.04 42.70 0.17
N ASN A 471 2.31 43.84 0.81
CA ASN A 471 1.81 44.15 2.16
C ASN A 471 0.28 44.13 2.29
N GLY A 472 -0.47 44.35 1.20
CA GLY A 472 -1.93 44.46 1.24
C GLY A 472 -2.71 43.14 1.09
N CYS A 473 -2.10 42.09 0.53
CA CYS A 473 -2.79 40.82 0.26
C CYS A 473 -1.90 39.56 0.27
N GLY A 474 -0.62 39.67 0.62
CA GLY A 474 0.31 38.54 0.68
C GLY A 474 0.75 37.98 -0.69
N TYR A 475 0.36 38.58 -1.82
CA TYR A 475 0.77 38.12 -3.16
C TYR A 475 2.30 38.11 -3.31
N ILE A 476 2.85 36.99 -3.79
CA ILE A 476 4.28 36.75 -3.97
C ILE A 476 4.67 36.95 -5.44
N GLY A 477 5.36 38.04 -5.75
CA GLY A 477 6.05 38.24 -7.02
C GLY A 477 7.42 37.56 -7.04
N LYS A 478 7.86 37.10 -8.22
CA LYS A 478 9.16 36.45 -8.45
C LYS A 478 9.93 37.20 -9.54
N GLY A 479 11.25 37.34 -9.40
CA GLY A 479 12.10 37.96 -10.40
C GLY A 479 12.23 39.47 -10.18
N ALA A 480 11.88 40.30 -11.15
CA ALA A 480 11.96 41.76 -11.00
C ALA A 480 10.89 42.31 -10.05
N GLN A 481 11.15 43.46 -9.41
CA GLN A 481 10.21 44.11 -8.48
C GLN A 481 8.86 44.38 -9.18
N PRO A 482 7.73 43.84 -8.67
CA PRO A 482 6.43 44.01 -9.33
C PRO A 482 5.96 45.47 -9.29
N VAL A 483 5.64 46.04 -10.46
CA VAL A 483 5.19 47.45 -10.58
C VAL A 483 3.76 47.67 -10.05
N LYS A 484 2.94 46.62 -10.04
CA LYS A 484 1.57 46.63 -9.51
C LYS A 484 1.18 45.23 -9.02
N CYS A 485 0.44 45.14 -7.92
CA CYS A 485 -0.10 43.88 -7.43
C CYS A 485 -1.29 43.42 -8.29
N PRO A 486 -1.29 42.18 -8.83
CA PRO A 486 -2.39 41.66 -9.63
C PRO A 486 -3.63 41.27 -8.80
N ILE A 487 -3.51 41.11 -7.48
CA ILE A 487 -4.64 40.74 -6.60
C ILE A 487 -5.32 41.99 -6.02
N CYS A 488 -4.59 42.85 -5.30
CA CYS A 488 -5.20 44.03 -4.64
C CYS A 488 -5.01 45.35 -5.40
N GLY A 489 -4.34 45.36 -6.56
CA GLY A 489 -4.14 46.55 -7.37
C GLY A 489 -3.13 47.58 -6.83
N GLY A 490 -2.54 47.37 -5.65
CA GLY A 490 -1.57 48.28 -5.03
C GLY A 490 -0.31 48.52 -5.88
N THR A 491 0.34 49.67 -5.70
CA THR A 491 1.57 50.06 -6.42
C THR A 491 2.79 49.23 -5.99
N GLY A 492 3.83 49.24 -6.81
CA GLY A 492 5.06 48.45 -6.58
C GLY A 492 5.82 48.79 -5.29
N ASP A 493 5.61 49.98 -4.73
CA ASP A 493 6.15 50.40 -3.43
C ASP A 493 5.53 49.61 -2.25
N GLY A 494 4.36 49.00 -2.48
CA GLY A 494 3.66 48.15 -1.52
C GLY A 494 4.24 46.73 -1.37
N PHE A 495 5.35 46.42 -2.05
CA PHE A 495 6.02 45.12 -2.00
C PHE A 495 7.28 45.16 -1.13
N LYS A 496 7.39 44.27 -0.14
CA LYS A 496 8.62 44.02 0.61
C LYS A 496 9.40 42.86 -0.01
N THR A 497 10.71 43.00 -0.15
CA THR A 497 11.62 41.90 -0.47
C THR A 497 11.65 40.88 0.67
N VAL A 498 11.57 39.59 0.35
CA VAL A 498 11.88 38.51 1.30
C VAL A 498 13.39 38.43 1.43
N ASP A 499 13.94 39.06 2.46
CA ASP A 499 15.36 38.95 2.79
C ASP A 499 15.64 37.59 3.43
N LYS A 500 16.36 36.74 2.70
CA LYS A 500 16.71 35.38 3.14
C LYS A 500 17.62 35.40 4.38
N SER A 501 18.46 36.43 4.53
CA SER A 501 19.43 36.53 5.63
C SER A 501 18.79 36.63 7.01
N VAL A 502 17.55 37.12 7.10
CA VAL A 502 16.78 37.21 8.36
C VAL A 502 16.42 35.80 8.86
N PHE A 503 16.04 34.90 7.96
CA PHE A 503 15.68 33.52 8.29
C PHE A 503 16.91 32.68 8.63
N ASP A 504 18.04 32.90 7.93
CA ASP A 504 19.31 32.26 8.25
C ASP A 504 19.87 32.74 9.61
N ALA A 505 19.60 33.98 10.01
CA ALA A 505 19.95 34.51 11.33
C ALA A 505 19.07 33.93 12.45
N ALA A 506 17.76 33.82 12.24
CA ALA A 506 16.84 33.17 13.18
C ALA A 506 17.16 31.67 13.34
N ALA A 507 17.44 30.98 12.24
CA ALA A 507 17.87 29.58 12.25
C ALA A 507 19.13 29.34 13.10
N LYS A 508 20.08 30.28 13.13
CA LYS A 508 21.27 30.22 14.00
C LYS A 508 20.96 30.45 15.49
N GLN A 509 19.84 31.07 15.84
CA GLN A 509 19.38 31.22 17.23
C GLN A 509 18.57 30.01 17.71
N GLU A 510 17.76 29.39 16.84
CA GLU A 510 16.92 28.21 17.13
C GLU A 510 17.67 26.85 17.08
N GLY A 511 19.00 26.88 17.00
CA GLY A 511 19.87 25.70 17.19
C GLY A 511 20.10 24.82 15.96
N VAL A 512 20.31 23.53 16.21
CA VAL A 512 20.80 22.58 15.18
C VAL A 512 19.77 22.37 14.08
N LEU A 513 20.21 22.53 12.83
CA LEU A 513 19.42 22.28 11.63
C LEU A 513 19.38 20.79 11.30
N GLU A 514 18.18 20.22 11.22
CA GLU A 514 17.96 18.88 10.69
C GLU A 514 17.45 18.95 9.25
N THR A 515 18.25 18.45 8.31
CA THR A 515 17.81 18.26 6.91
C THR A 515 16.94 17.00 6.82
N GLN A 516 15.71 17.13 6.32
CA GLN A 516 14.83 16.01 6.00
C GLN A 516 14.33 16.13 4.56
N LEU A 517 14.13 15.00 3.89
CA LEU A 517 13.42 14.97 2.62
C LEU A 517 11.94 15.27 2.87
N ALA A 518 11.40 16.23 2.13
CA ALA A 518 9.96 16.46 2.07
C ALA A 518 9.26 15.31 1.33
N TYR A 519 7.93 15.28 1.34
CA TYR A 519 7.10 14.24 0.70
C TYR A 519 7.33 14.04 -0.81
N ASP A 520 8.06 14.93 -1.47
CA ASP A 520 8.38 14.94 -2.89
C ASP A 520 9.90 15.11 -3.15
N ASP A 521 10.72 14.49 -2.30
CA ASP A 521 12.16 14.29 -2.46
C ASP A 521 13.02 15.57 -2.55
N VAL A 522 12.46 16.73 -2.17
CA VAL A 522 13.20 17.98 -2.01
C VAL A 522 13.70 18.11 -0.57
N PRO A 523 15.01 18.30 -0.32
CA PRO A 523 15.54 18.48 1.03
C PRO A 523 15.09 19.82 1.61
N MET A 524 14.55 19.78 2.83
CA MET A 524 14.13 20.94 3.63
C MET A 524 14.75 20.84 5.03
N GLN A 525 15.23 21.95 5.57
CA GLN A 525 15.82 22.00 6.90
C GLN A 525 14.79 22.50 7.90
N TRP A 526 14.64 21.80 9.02
CA TRP A 526 13.83 22.25 10.16
C TRP A 526 14.76 22.66 11.31
N THR A 527 14.47 23.77 11.98
CA THR A 527 15.10 24.07 13.26
C THR A 527 14.57 23.10 14.33
N LYS A 528 15.38 22.87 15.37
CA LYS A 528 15.01 21.96 16.46
C LYS A 528 13.69 22.39 17.12
N ASP A 529 13.54 23.69 17.36
CA ASP A 529 12.39 24.25 18.07
C ASP A 529 11.10 24.13 17.24
N ALA A 530 11.16 24.35 15.92
CA ALA A 530 10.03 24.09 15.01
C ALA A 530 9.62 22.61 14.98
N LYS A 531 10.61 21.70 15.04
CA LYS A 531 10.40 20.24 15.06
C LYS A 531 9.87 19.74 16.41
N GLU A 532 10.14 20.43 17.51
CA GLU A 532 9.50 20.15 18.80
C GLU A 532 8.07 20.70 18.85
N ALA A 533 7.83 21.93 18.39
CA ALA A 533 6.51 22.56 18.34
C ALA A 533 5.48 21.74 17.53
N ILE A 534 5.84 21.18 16.36
CA ILE A 534 4.91 20.38 15.55
C ILE A 534 4.43 19.09 16.25
N ARG A 535 5.04 18.70 17.37
CA ARG A 535 4.57 17.58 18.20
C ARG A 535 3.30 17.92 18.99
N ALA A 536 2.95 19.20 19.15
CA ALA A 536 1.68 19.64 19.73
C ALA A 536 0.47 19.18 18.88
N VAL A 537 0.63 19.11 17.55
CA VAL A 537 -0.39 18.54 16.66
C VAL A 537 -0.49 17.02 16.91
N PRO A 538 -1.69 16.43 17.09
CA PRO A 538 -1.85 14.99 17.31
C PRO A 538 -1.18 14.12 16.25
N ALA A 539 -0.55 13.04 16.70
CA ALA A 539 0.19 12.12 15.83
C ALA A 539 -0.72 11.43 14.81
N GLY A 540 -0.19 11.13 13.61
CA GLY A 540 -0.93 10.46 12.54
C GLY A 540 -1.17 11.34 11.32
N PHE A 541 -2.42 11.47 10.86
CA PHE A 541 -2.75 12.21 9.63
C PHE A 541 -2.61 13.73 9.80
N GLN A 542 -3.13 14.31 10.89
CA GLN A 542 -3.09 15.76 11.16
C GLN A 542 -1.65 16.29 11.17
N ARG A 543 -0.74 15.71 11.97
CA ARG A 543 0.68 16.13 12.01
C ARG A 543 1.38 16.00 10.65
N ARG A 544 1.06 14.96 9.86
CA ARG A 544 1.61 14.81 8.48
C ARG A 544 1.06 15.89 7.53
N ARG A 545 -0.23 16.21 7.61
CA ARG A 545 -0.88 17.29 6.84
C ARG A 545 -0.31 18.66 7.20
N ALA A 546 -0.12 18.94 8.49
CA ALA A 546 0.48 20.17 8.99
C ALA A 546 1.92 20.33 8.49
N LYS A 547 2.76 19.28 8.65
CA LYS A 547 4.15 19.26 8.15
C LYS A 547 4.22 19.57 6.65
N ALA A 548 3.40 18.89 5.84
CA ALA A 548 3.35 19.10 4.40
C ALA A 548 2.80 20.50 4.00
N LYS A 549 1.88 21.09 4.78
CA LYS A 549 1.38 22.47 4.57
C LYS A 549 2.51 23.49 4.76
N ILE A 550 3.29 23.33 5.84
CA ILE A 550 4.42 24.21 6.19
C ILE A 550 5.53 24.10 5.15
N GLU A 551 5.97 22.88 4.81
CA GLU A 551 7.03 22.64 3.80
C GLU A 551 6.66 23.18 2.42
N LYS A 552 5.43 22.95 1.97
CA LYS A 552 4.92 23.47 0.69
C LYS A 552 4.81 25.00 0.68
N SER A 553 4.50 25.61 1.82
CA SER A 553 4.43 27.06 1.96
C SER A 553 5.82 27.70 1.94
N ALA A 554 6.77 27.17 2.72
CA ALA A 554 8.16 27.61 2.73
C ALA A 554 8.79 27.55 1.32
N ARG A 555 8.55 26.45 0.58
CA ARG A 555 9.03 26.30 -0.79
C ARG A 555 8.43 27.32 -1.77
N LYS A 556 7.15 27.69 -1.63
CA LYS A 556 6.54 28.74 -2.49
C LYS A 556 7.27 30.08 -2.35
N LEU A 557 7.82 30.36 -1.17
CA LEU A 557 8.63 31.54 -0.83
C LEU A 557 10.13 31.40 -1.15
N GLY A 558 10.57 30.23 -1.65
CA GLY A 558 11.99 29.97 -1.94
C GLY A 558 12.84 29.76 -0.67
N MET A 559 12.22 29.45 0.46
CA MET A 559 12.90 29.12 1.72
C MET A 559 13.30 27.64 1.71
N THR A 560 14.53 27.35 2.11
CA THR A 560 15.06 25.98 2.35
C THR A 560 15.00 25.58 3.82
N THR A 561 14.85 26.56 4.72
CA THR A 561 14.90 26.40 6.17
C THR A 561 13.59 26.87 6.81
N ILE A 562 13.07 26.09 7.75
CA ILE A 562 11.80 26.30 8.45
C ILE A 562 12.12 26.57 9.92
N THR A 563 11.87 27.81 10.35
CA THR A 563 12.02 28.29 11.73
C THR A 563 10.72 28.15 12.53
N LEU A 564 10.80 28.23 13.86
CA LEU A 564 9.64 28.18 14.75
C LEU A 564 8.73 29.39 14.52
N GLU A 565 9.30 30.59 14.38
CA GLU A 565 8.53 31.81 14.12
C GLU A 565 7.65 31.68 12.85
N TYR A 566 8.15 31.01 11.81
CA TYR A 566 7.40 30.73 10.60
C TYR A 566 6.37 29.60 10.76
N ALA A 567 6.73 28.54 11.48
CA ALA A 567 5.91 27.34 11.60
C ALA A 567 4.77 27.46 12.64
N SER A 568 4.98 28.19 13.75
CA SER A 568 4.04 28.28 14.89
C SER A 568 2.59 28.56 14.46
N PRO A 569 2.26 29.62 13.69
CA PRO A 569 0.86 29.91 13.37
C PRO A 569 0.15 28.78 12.59
N MET A 570 0.89 27.99 11.81
CA MET A 570 0.33 26.83 11.09
C MET A 570 0.24 25.57 11.97
N ILE A 571 1.11 25.47 12.99
CA ILE A 571 1.07 24.43 14.02
C ILE A 571 -0.12 24.68 14.95
N ASP A 572 -0.30 25.92 15.40
CA ASP A 572 -1.40 26.35 16.28
C ASP A 572 -2.77 26.21 15.59
N GLU A 573 -2.87 26.57 14.30
CA GLU A 573 -4.06 26.30 13.47
C GLU A 573 -4.37 24.79 13.42
N ALA A 574 -3.36 23.95 13.16
CA ALA A 574 -3.53 22.51 13.01
C ALA A 574 -3.75 21.76 14.34
N ALA A 575 -3.32 22.33 15.47
CA ALA A 575 -3.55 21.77 16.80
C ALA A 575 -4.96 22.06 17.33
N ASN A 576 -5.60 23.14 16.85
CA ASN A 576 -6.96 23.54 17.21
C ASN A 576 -8.01 23.19 16.14
N GLU A 577 -7.64 22.53 15.04
CA GLU A 577 -8.56 22.07 13.99
C GLU A 577 -9.34 20.82 14.47
N ASP A 578 -10.62 21.00 14.81
CA ASP A 578 -11.55 19.93 15.25
C ASP A 578 -11.84 18.93 14.10
N TYR A 579 -10.86 18.06 13.83
CA TYR A 579 -10.89 17.11 12.73
C TYR A 579 -11.73 15.88 13.10
N THR A 580 -12.98 15.87 12.66
CA THR A 580 -13.76 14.62 12.53
C THR A 580 -13.27 13.84 11.31
N PRO A 581 -12.76 12.60 11.46
CA PRO A 581 -12.46 11.75 10.31
C PRO A 581 -13.75 11.44 9.56
N ILE A 582 -13.68 11.40 8.22
CA ILE A 582 -14.84 11.11 7.33
C ILE A 582 -15.44 9.71 7.57
N PHE A 583 -14.78 8.85 8.35
CA PHE A 583 -15.19 7.48 8.68
C PHE A 583 -15.10 7.13 10.18
N ALA A 584 -15.42 8.08 11.07
CA ALA A 584 -15.62 7.79 12.50
C ALA A 584 -17.12 7.67 12.83
N ASN A 585 -17.57 6.47 13.19
CA ASN A 585 -18.94 6.23 13.69
C ASN A 585 -19.17 6.99 15.00
N LYS A 586 -20.41 7.46 15.22
CA LYS A 586 -20.81 8.18 16.44
C LYS A 586 -22.15 7.64 16.98
N GLU A 587 -22.06 6.85 18.05
CA GLU A 587 -23.11 6.55 19.03
C GLU A 587 -22.36 6.38 20.37
N ALA A 588 -22.74 6.91 21.53
CA ALA A 588 -23.73 7.95 21.89
C ALA A 588 -23.09 8.75 23.09
N GLU A 589 -23.73 9.50 23.99
CA GLU A 589 -25.12 9.88 24.27
C GLU A 589 -25.11 11.16 25.14
N MET A 590 -26.15 12.01 25.08
CA MET A 590 -26.83 12.67 26.23
C MET A 590 -27.86 13.71 25.72
N GLU A 591 -29.03 13.74 26.37
CA GLU A 591 -30.20 14.55 25.98
C GLU A 591 -30.07 16.04 26.35
N GLN A 592 -30.59 16.94 25.50
CA GLN A 592 -31.61 17.98 25.85
C GLN A 592 -32.08 18.78 24.60
N PRO A 593 -33.16 19.60 24.67
CA PRO A 593 -34.30 19.44 23.78
C PRO A 593 -34.22 20.16 22.43
N ALA A 594 -35.07 19.71 21.50
CA ALA A 594 -35.10 20.11 20.10
C ALA A 594 -35.48 21.59 19.86
N PRO A 595 -34.73 22.33 19.02
CA PRO A 595 -35.22 23.52 18.34
C PRO A 595 -36.04 23.15 17.09
N GLN A 596 -36.99 24.03 16.75
CA GLN A 596 -37.92 23.90 15.62
C GLN A 596 -37.24 24.06 14.24
N PRO A 597 -37.88 23.61 13.14
CA PRO A 597 -37.30 23.74 11.80
C PRO A 597 -37.28 25.19 11.33
N ASN A 598 -36.09 25.80 11.35
CA ASN A 598 -35.84 27.03 10.58
C ASN A 598 -35.72 26.68 9.09
N GLY A 599 -36.38 27.51 8.27
CA GLY A 599 -36.37 27.39 6.81
C GLY A 599 -35.03 27.77 6.16
N PRO A 600 -34.97 27.83 4.82
CA PRO A 600 -33.73 27.94 4.08
C PRO A 600 -33.05 29.30 4.26
N THR A 601 -31.74 29.30 4.45
CA THR A 601 -30.90 30.50 4.26
C THR A 601 -30.25 30.49 2.87
N PRO A 602 -30.15 31.64 2.18
CA PRO A 602 -29.90 31.67 0.74
C PRO A 602 -28.51 32.22 0.37
N ASP A 603 -27.87 31.64 -0.65
CA ASP A 603 -26.79 32.30 -1.40
C ASP A 603 -26.58 31.63 -2.78
N SER A 604 -27.61 31.71 -3.61
CA SER A 604 -27.57 31.41 -5.05
C SER A 604 -28.51 32.39 -5.76
N PRO A 605 -28.05 33.21 -6.72
CA PRO A 605 -28.92 34.11 -7.48
C PRO A 605 -29.82 33.38 -8.49
N TYR A 606 -29.78 32.04 -8.52
CA TYR A 606 -30.61 31.19 -9.37
C TYR A 606 -31.70 30.48 -8.59
N ASP A 607 -32.93 30.57 -9.10
CA ASP A 607 -34.12 29.84 -8.64
C ASP A 607 -34.21 28.49 -9.36
N TRP A 608 -34.25 27.38 -8.62
CA TRP A 608 -34.17 26.03 -9.16
C TRP A 608 -35.51 25.31 -9.08
N ASP A 609 -35.96 24.79 -10.22
CA ASP A 609 -37.20 24.00 -10.27
C ASP A 609 -37.00 22.63 -9.56
N PRO A 610 -38.00 22.10 -8.82
CA PRO A 610 -37.82 20.88 -8.02
C PRO A 610 -37.42 19.64 -8.83
N GLU A 611 -37.79 19.58 -10.11
CA GLU A 611 -37.38 18.50 -11.01
C GLU A 611 -35.92 18.67 -11.50
N ALA A 612 -35.45 19.91 -11.67
CA ALA A 612 -34.06 20.22 -11.97
C ALA A 612 -33.13 19.85 -10.80
N LEU A 613 -33.55 20.09 -9.56
CA LEU A 613 -32.84 19.64 -8.35
C LEU A 613 -32.72 18.11 -8.29
N LYS A 614 -33.83 17.39 -8.44
CA LYS A 614 -33.82 15.91 -8.52
C LYS A 614 -32.96 15.39 -9.67
N ARG A 615 -32.86 16.13 -10.78
CA ARG A 615 -32.01 15.77 -11.94
C ARG A 615 -30.52 15.94 -11.64
N LEU A 616 -30.16 16.95 -10.85
CA LEU A 616 -28.81 17.20 -10.34
C LEU A 616 -28.41 16.21 -9.23
N GLU A 617 -29.34 15.84 -8.33
CA GLU A 617 -29.12 14.86 -7.26
C GLU A 617 -28.77 13.46 -7.77
N ARG A 618 -29.13 13.13 -9.01
CA ARG A 618 -28.67 11.89 -9.67
C ARG A 618 -27.15 11.86 -9.94
N ALA A 619 -26.46 12.99 -9.86
CA ALA A 619 -24.99 13.01 -9.89
C ALA A 619 -24.42 12.61 -8.51
N PRO A 620 -23.33 11.81 -8.46
CA PRO A 620 -22.69 11.40 -7.20
C PRO A 620 -22.25 12.58 -6.33
N GLU A 621 -22.37 12.42 -5.01
CA GLU A 621 -22.12 13.47 -4.02
C GLU A 621 -20.65 13.92 -3.94
N GLY A 622 -20.47 15.17 -3.52
CA GLY A 622 -19.20 15.89 -3.60
C GLY A 622 -18.90 16.39 -5.01
N PHE A 623 -17.61 16.40 -5.34
CA PHE A 623 -17.01 17.09 -6.48
C PHE A 623 -17.74 16.94 -7.82
N MET A 624 -18.30 15.77 -8.13
CA MET A 624 -19.02 15.53 -9.39
C MET A 624 -20.37 16.27 -9.46
N ARG A 625 -21.13 16.32 -8.35
CA ARG A 625 -22.38 17.09 -8.27
C ARG A 625 -22.11 18.60 -8.28
N ASP A 626 -21.03 19.04 -7.63
CA ASP A 626 -20.65 20.46 -7.59
C ASP A 626 -20.17 20.96 -8.95
N CYS A 627 -19.34 20.19 -9.66
CA CYS A 627 -18.98 20.45 -11.06
C CYS A 627 -20.23 20.52 -11.95
N THR A 628 -21.15 19.58 -11.80
CA THR A 628 -22.39 19.54 -12.59
C THR A 628 -23.27 20.77 -12.31
N ARG A 629 -23.38 21.20 -11.05
CA ARG A 629 -24.12 22.41 -10.64
C ARG A 629 -23.51 23.66 -11.27
N ALA A 630 -22.19 23.83 -11.19
CA ALA A 630 -21.49 24.97 -11.77
C ALA A 630 -21.67 25.06 -13.31
N LEU A 631 -21.71 23.92 -13.99
CA LEU A 631 -21.92 23.86 -15.45
C LEU A 631 -23.35 24.22 -15.87
N ILE A 632 -24.37 23.79 -15.11
CA ILE A 632 -25.75 24.19 -15.34
C ILE A 632 -25.92 25.71 -15.11
N ILE A 633 -25.33 26.25 -14.03
CA ILE A 633 -25.33 27.69 -13.74
C ILE A 633 -24.67 28.48 -14.89
N LYS A 634 -23.51 28.03 -15.35
CA LYS A 634 -22.78 28.64 -16.48
C LYS A 634 -23.57 28.58 -17.80
N HIS A 635 -24.47 27.61 -17.98
CA HIS A 635 -25.39 27.57 -19.12
C HIS A 635 -26.59 28.52 -18.93
N ALA A 636 -27.15 28.59 -17.72
CA ALA A 636 -28.18 29.56 -17.37
C ALA A 636 -27.69 31.02 -17.58
N ASP A 637 -26.44 31.32 -17.22
CA ASP A 637 -25.76 32.59 -17.49
C ASP A 637 -25.67 32.92 -18.98
N LYS A 638 -25.28 31.95 -19.84
CA LYS A 638 -25.26 32.14 -21.30
C LYS A 638 -26.64 32.44 -21.87
N LEU A 639 -27.69 31.87 -21.27
CA LEU A 639 -29.09 32.09 -21.65
C LEU A 639 -29.69 33.36 -21.00
N GLY A 640 -28.97 34.03 -20.10
CA GLY A 640 -29.46 35.20 -19.36
C GLY A 640 -30.63 34.91 -18.43
N THR A 641 -30.82 33.66 -18.00
CA THR A 641 -31.93 33.25 -17.11
C THR A 641 -31.45 33.02 -15.68
N THR A 642 -32.16 33.61 -14.72
CA THR A 642 -31.99 33.32 -13.30
C THR A 642 -32.86 32.13 -12.84
N ARG A 643 -33.75 31.60 -13.69
CA ARG A 643 -34.56 30.42 -13.36
C ARG A 643 -34.05 29.18 -14.10
N ILE A 644 -33.71 28.15 -13.36
CA ILE A 644 -33.17 26.87 -13.85
C ILE A 644 -34.29 25.84 -13.87
N THR A 645 -34.90 25.66 -15.04
CA THR A 645 -35.87 24.60 -15.32
C THR A 645 -35.18 23.27 -15.61
N ILE A 646 -35.95 22.17 -15.68
CA ILE A 646 -35.43 20.85 -16.05
C ILE A 646 -34.74 20.84 -17.42
N ASP A 647 -35.19 21.66 -18.37
CA ASP A 647 -34.60 21.75 -19.71
C ASP A 647 -33.22 22.41 -19.66
N VAL A 648 -33.09 23.56 -18.98
CA VAL A 648 -31.80 24.26 -18.75
C VAL A 648 -30.82 23.33 -18.02
N ALA A 649 -31.29 22.55 -17.06
CA ALA A 649 -30.47 21.56 -16.35
C ALA A 649 -30.02 20.42 -17.26
N ASN A 650 -30.89 19.88 -18.12
CA ASN A 650 -30.53 18.81 -19.06
C ASN A 650 -29.54 19.30 -20.14
N GLU A 651 -29.75 20.47 -20.72
CA GLU A 651 -28.84 21.06 -21.71
C GLU A 651 -27.46 21.36 -21.11
N GLY A 652 -27.42 21.91 -19.89
CA GLY A 652 -26.16 22.15 -19.17
C GLY A 652 -25.38 20.86 -18.89
N ILE A 653 -26.09 19.77 -18.56
CA ILE A 653 -25.49 18.44 -18.37
C ILE A 653 -24.99 17.84 -19.70
N GLU A 654 -25.67 18.07 -20.82
CA GLU A 654 -25.22 17.52 -22.10
C GLU A 654 -23.99 18.27 -22.65
N GLN A 655 -23.95 19.60 -22.52
CA GLN A 655 -22.71 20.38 -22.75
C GLN A 655 -21.57 19.94 -21.83
N ALA A 656 -21.87 19.59 -20.56
CA ALA A 656 -20.86 19.08 -19.62
C ALA A 656 -20.22 17.76 -20.10
N LYS A 657 -21.00 16.84 -20.68
CA LYS A 657 -20.45 15.60 -21.26
C LYS A 657 -19.52 15.88 -22.43
N GLN A 658 -19.95 16.70 -23.39
CA GLN A 658 -19.14 17.06 -24.56
C GLN A 658 -17.81 17.72 -24.14
N THR A 659 -17.88 18.67 -23.21
CA THR A 659 -16.69 19.36 -22.68
C THR A 659 -15.76 18.39 -21.94
N MET A 660 -16.28 17.40 -21.21
CA MET A 660 -15.47 16.36 -20.56
C MET A 660 -14.87 15.37 -21.57
N GLU A 661 -15.58 15.02 -22.65
CA GLU A 661 -15.06 14.12 -23.68
C GLU A 661 -13.90 14.75 -24.47
N GLU A 662 -14.00 16.05 -24.79
CA GLU A 662 -12.88 16.83 -25.37
C GLU A 662 -11.71 16.98 -24.39
N ALA A 663 -11.99 17.17 -23.10
CA ALA A 663 -10.95 17.23 -22.07
C ALA A 663 -10.19 15.91 -21.89
N MET A 664 -10.88 14.76 -22.01
CA MET A 664 -10.24 13.44 -22.00
C MET A 664 -9.39 13.20 -23.25
N LYS A 665 -9.86 13.59 -24.44
CA LYS A 665 -9.09 13.45 -25.70
C LYS A 665 -7.85 14.34 -25.77
N SER A 666 -7.84 15.47 -25.07
CA SER A 666 -6.73 16.42 -25.04
C SER A 666 -5.78 16.25 -23.85
N GLY A 667 -6.05 15.33 -22.92
CA GLY A 667 -5.23 15.06 -21.73
C GLY A 667 -5.25 16.15 -20.64
N ASN A 668 -5.76 17.34 -20.93
CA ASN A 668 -5.74 18.52 -20.03
C ASN A 668 -6.99 18.65 -19.13
N VAL A 669 -7.45 17.52 -18.60
CA VAL A 669 -8.67 17.42 -17.78
C VAL A 669 -8.66 18.38 -16.58
N LYS A 670 -7.53 18.54 -15.88
CA LYS A 670 -7.43 19.40 -14.69
C LYS A 670 -7.61 20.90 -15.00
N ASP A 671 -6.97 21.42 -16.04
CA ASP A 671 -7.02 22.84 -16.39
C ASP A 671 -8.40 23.26 -16.94
N ILE A 672 -9.05 22.35 -17.66
CA ILE A 672 -10.42 22.57 -18.16
C ILE A 672 -11.41 22.58 -17.00
N ILE A 673 -11.32 21.62 -16.06
CA ILE A 673 -12.19 21.58 -14.88
C ILE A 673 -12.00 22.83 -13.99
N ALA A 674 -10.77 23.30 -13.77
CA ALA A 674 -10.51 24.53 -13.01
C ALA A 674 -11.16 25.79 -13.63
N LYS A 675 -11.26 25.85 -14.97
CA LYS A 675 -11.96 26.92 -15.72
C LYS A 675 -13.49 26.77 -15.76
N LEU A 676 -14.03 25.61 -15.37
CA LEU A 676 -15.46 25.32 -15.38
C LEU A 676 -16.10 25.48 -14.00
N THR A 677 -15.39 25.12 -12.93
CA THR A 677 -15.87 25.22 -11.54
C THR A 677 -15.71 26.59 -10.91
N GLY A 678 -14.96 27.50 -11.54
CA GLY A 678 -14.57 28.77 -10.93
C GLY A 678 -13.55 28.62 -9.80
N ALA A 679 -12.97 27.42 -9.58
CA ALA A 679 -12.00 27.15 -8.52
C ALA A 679 -10.65 27.89 -8.68
N GLY A 680 -10.47 28.68 -9.75
CA GLY A 680 -9.38 29.65 -9.90
C GLY A 680 -9.74 31.09 -9.49
N ALA A 681 -10.93 31.33 -8.93
CA ALA A 681 -11.40 32.67 -8.52
C ALA A 681 -11.32 32.93 -7.00
N GLN A 682 -10.89 31.95 -6.20
CA GLN A 682 -10.57 32.12 -4.78
C GLN A 682 -9.23 31.43 -4.43
N GLN A 683 -8.16 32.20 -4.65
CA GLN A 683 -6.76 32.07 -4.15
C GLN A 683 -5.93 30.81 -4.51
#